data_AF-A0A6J1QQE1-F1
#
_entry.id   AF-A0A6J1QQE1-F1
#
_cell.length_a   1.000
_cell.length_b   1.000
_cell.length_c   1.000
_cell.angle_alpha   90.00
_cell.angle_beta   90.00
_cell.angle_gamma   90.00
#
_symmetry.space_group_name_H-M   'P 1'
#
loop_
_entity.id
_entity.type
_entity.pdbx_description
1 polymer ?
#
loop_
_entity_poly.entity_id
_entity_poly.type
_entity_poly.pdbx_seq_one_letter_code
_entity_poly.pdbx_strand_id
1 'polypeptide(L)'
;MNSRRGKNEEVLAEVLDLFLLPDYNVVSTTYLDHLLTHIAENTKECATVDYEYCEVFQKWIPKALAIWESGQKASQPVITFTLKLVGIISRHELRYHYWQCQDVYNRLYKVLQLHREDLPASIKMAYTTMLSNLIVHRSGRQWVIQFGVWKDVVKYAHWNQTMYVTRESQKFLWTLLLHEQKNTETCKEIILTVAAPLMSNILNVQMHQALEETYLEQNKLLCSTLDLLTSIMENTLFASLDNSIPELIERLVDLEMRVKALFEACISTRFLQHVHKLLLLSLFLKLKQGIKENTTMIDIDAWHKFCYGLCYISMMLLSKKDIIELVKNNKFSMTYWKKLLTLREFVLPEEHKFEHQAIALMIIPLCVCIKKNHLNHDLFDMFVSKIFDVTCTTVQRLAYSMRDIIRKGDLPMEQICKVSIDILLEISDIMDRDVAVIAFQALCHVLKSYMPDMCGQARNCTSSDINSTSPSENPRKFLYKSILDGDPIVNYPILLASLLDGLAVMTEKFKLKWQECVETICVLSLAQEILNHPGILPTICVKALKLCKLAIHNFMPPNLALLVDSDSHMNEIGPTLFKRLHDPNWEVRDSVLEVLNTIATISEYKYPAFQDFLLINEFPKVAVDIIKTDDESYVRASALTFVATMIRINKLWEQQLSQVNLSETAIDLLRNESEAIVRRETVTLIKELYVHQNWSKEVINSMLRAMCIAAVFDLHWEVKTNALSFWDHFVKSHLTDQGMLDNCFPNVTFSKEHRKIVALNETEIKRRLNKALDELARQSCLGVLLVTLKDDSDFEVCKVSAAIIGKLKTCLLKYKLDEPSSPVENHSVIDTVYVKETPSILSSIYDEKMQNVSNIIEEIVDTNDANLLATIYKNSMNMDTEMVKEEEKEEKKTLRYISSVTRQDFLHAIFNWDIDAYIEEKNRWLKTYTSSFESILDDILTMYKQNDVNSMDCY
;
A
#
# COMPACT_ATOMS: atom_id res chain seq x y z
N MET A 1 15.59 -35.68 12.43
CA MET A 1 15.23 -34.37 13.02
C MET A 1 15.95 -34.12 14.34
N ASN A 2 15.96 -35.03 15.32
CA ASN A 2 16.66 -34.82 16.61
C ASN A 2 18.19 -34.55 16.50
N SER A 3 18.89 -35.16 15.53
CA SER A 3 20.33 -34.93 15.33
C SER A 3 20.68 -33.55 14.76
N ARG A 4 19.80 -32.92 13.96
CA ARG A 4 19.99 -31.53 13.50
C ARG A 4 19.69 -30.52 14.61
N ARG A 5 18.70 -30.82 15.46
CA ARG A 5 18.27 -29.95 16.58
C ARG A 5 19.37 -29.80 17.64
N GLY A 6 20.02 -30.89 18.03
CA GLY A 6 21.14 -30.85 19.01
C GLY A 6 22.36 -30.07 18.52
N LYS A 7 22.68 -30.14 17.21
CA LYS A 7 23.77 -29.34 16.61
C LYS A 7 23.47 -27.83 16.68
N ASN A 8 22.21 -27.43 16.44
CA ASN A 8 21.82 -26.02 16.48
C ASN A 8 21.83 -25.45 17.91
N GLU A 9 21.59 -26.29 18.93
CA GLU A 9 21.68 -25.88 20.34
C GLU A 9 23.12 -25.66 20.80
N GLU A 10 24.06 -26.48 20.33
CA GLU A 10 25.50 -26.31 20.58
C GLU A 10 26.02 -25.02 19.96
N VAL A 11 25.68 -24.77 18.69
CA VAL A 11 26.06 -23.55 17.96
C VAL A 11 25.43 -22.30 18.59
N LEU A 12 24.16 -22.37 19.02
CA LEU A 12 23.51 -21.29 19.76
C LEU A 12 24.20 -21.00 21.09
N ALA A 13 24.60 -22.04 21.83
CA ALA A 13 25.35 -21.87 23.08
C ALA A 13 26.71 -21.20 22.85
N GLU A 14 27.41 -21.56 21.76
CA GLU A 14 28.66 -20.93 21.35
C GLU A 14 28.46 -19.44 21.05
N VAL A 15 27.45 -19.08 20.25
CA VAL A 15 27.08 -17.69 19.96
C VAL A 15 26.75 -16.90 21.23
N LEU A 16 25.96 -17.48 22.13
CA LEU A 16 25.60 -16.82 23.39
C LEU A 16 26.82 -16.62 24.30
N ASP A 17 27.77 -17.57 24.31
CA ASP A 17 29.01 -17.42 25.07
C ASP A 17 29.92 -16.31 24.53
N LEU A 18 29.87 -16.01 23.21
CA LEU A 18 30.55 -14.83 22.65
C LEU A 18 30.04 -13.52 23.28
N PHE A 19 28.74 -13.43 23.58
CA PHE A 19 28.14 -12.24 24.18
C PHE A 19 28.65 -11.97 25.61
N LEU A 20 29.34 -12.93 26.23
CA LEU A 20 29.90 -12.83 27.57
C LEU A 20 31.36 -12.38 27.58
N LEU A 21 31.99 -12.17 26.42
CA LEU A 21 33.37 -11.69 26.33
C LEU A 21 33.46 -10.18 26.64
N PRO A 22 34.54 -9.71 27.30
CA PRO A 22 34.66 -8.33 27.78
C PRO A 22 34.70 -7.26 26.67
N ASP A 23 35.18 -7.61 25.47
CA ASP A 23 35.34 -6.71 24.33
C ASP A 23 34.38 -7.02 23.16
N TYR A 24 33.34 -7.83 23.40
CA TYR A 24 32.40 -8.19 22.33
C TYR A 24 31.47 -7.02 21.98
N ASN A 25 31.68 -6.46 20.79
CA ASN A 25 30.82 -5.44 20.21
C ASN A 25 30.04 -6.01 19.03
N VAL A 26 28.72 -5.81 19.04
CA VAL A 26 27.83 -6.33 17.99
C VAL A 26 27.87 -5.34 16.83
N VAL A 27 28.35 -5.82 15.67
CA VAL A 27 28.51 -4.99 14.46
C VAL A 27 27.16 -4.52 13.91
N SER A 28 26.12 -5.34 13.99
CA SER A 28 24.75 -4.97 13.59
C SER A 28 23.69 -5.56 14.53
N THR A 29 22.82 -4.70 15.05
CA THR A 29 21.70 -5.11 15.92
C THR A 29 20.64 -5.93 15.18
N THR A 30 20.65 -5.92 13.85
CA THR A 30 19.69 -6.64 12.99
C THR A 30 19.78 -8.16 13.21
N TYR A 31 21.00 -8.69 13.33
CA TYR A 31 21.22 -10.11 13.64
C TYR A 31 20.60 -10.53 14.97
N LEU A 32 20.72 -9.68 15.99
CA LEU A 32 20.13 -9.95 17.31
C LEU A 32 18.60 -9.92 17.28
N ASP A 33 18.01 -8.98 16.55
CA ASP A 33 16.56 -8.90 16.41
C ASP A 33 16.00 -10.07 15.57
N HIS A 34 16.72 -10.53 14.54
CA HIS A 34 16.36 -11.73 13.77
C HIS A 34 16.47 -12.99 14.63
N LEU A 35 17.56 -13.12 15.40
CA LEU A 35 17.75 -14.20 16.37
C LEU A 35 16.60 -14.24 17.39
N LEU A 36 16.22 -13.09 17.97
CA LEU A 36 15.07 -12.99 18.88
C LEU A 36 13.75 -13.35 18.21
N THR A 37 13.56 -13.01 16.94
CA THR A 37 12.35 -13.32 16.17
C THR A 37 12.19 -14.82 16.00
N HIS A 38 13.24 -15.53 15.58
CA HIS A 38 13.23 -16.98 15.49
C HIS A 38 13.02 -17.65 16.85
N ILE A 39 13.66 -17.14 17.92
CA ILE A 39 13.43 -17.64 19.29
C ILE A 39 11.96 -17.44 19.68
N ALA A 40 11.36 -16.29 19.36
CA ALA A 40 9.95 -16.01 19.64
C ALA A 40 8.99 -16.90 18.86
N GLU A 41 9.28 -17.25 17.62
CA GLU A 41 8.49 -18.18 16.81
C GLU A 41 8.58 -19.60 17.34
N ASN A 42 9.79 -20.10 17.57
CA ASN A 42 10.03 -21.43 18.15
C ASN A 42 9.38 -21.58 19.53
N THR A 43 9.29 -20.50 20.30
CA THR A 43 8.64 -20.52 21.62
C THR A 43 7.11 -20.45 21.57
N LYS A 44 6.50 -19.97 20.48
CA LYS A 44 5.04 -19.98 20.29
C LYS A 44 4.49 -21.36 19.91
N GLU A 45 5.23 -22.12 19.10
CA GLU A 45 4.81 -23.45 18.64
C GLU A 45 4.92 -24.53 19.74
N CYS A 46 5.80 -24.34 20.72
CA CYS A 46 5.96 -25.22 21.88
C CYS A 46 4.89 -25.00 22.96
N ALA A 47 3.62 -25.31 22.66
CA ALA A 47 2.55 -25.38 23.66
C ALA A 47 2.69 -26.60 24.60
N THR A 48 3.52 -27.59 24.23
CA THR A 48 3.78 -28.80 25.00
C THR A 48 5.27 -28.94 25.30
N VAL A 49 5.62 -28.91 26.59
CA VAL A 49 6.74 -29.58 27.31
C VAL A 49 8.05 -29.89 26.55
N ASP A 50 8.46 -29.13 25.53
CA ASP A 50 9.83 -29.18 25.00
C ASP A 50 10.70 -28.33 25.94
N TYR A 51 11.13 -28.97 27.03
CA TYR A 51 12.02 -28.40 28.05
C TYR A 51 13.44 -28.16 27.50
N GLU A 52 13.83 -28.93 26.47
CA GLU A 52 15.20 -29.03 25.94
C GLU A 52 15.69 -27.72 25.28
N TYR A 53 14.92 -27.10 24.39
CA TYR A 53 15.34 -25.84 23.72
C TYR A 53 15.50 -24.65 24.70
N CYS A 54 14.85 -24.71 25.87
CA CYS A 54 15.02 -23.71 26.92
C CYS A 54 16.22 -23.98 27.82
N GLU A 55 16.83 -25.17 27.79
CA GLU A 55 17.97 -25.48 28.65
C GLU A 55 19.17 -24.58 28.38
N VAL A 56 19.42 -24.25 27.11
CA VAL A 56 20.52 -23.36 26.70
C VAL A 56 20.37 -22.00 27.40
N PHE A 57 19.18 -21.40 27.35
CA PHE A 57 18.91 -20.12 28.01
C PHE A 57 18.85 -20.23 29.54
N GLN A 58 18.33 -21.34 30.07
CA GLN A 58 18.31 -21.62 31.51
C GLN A 58 19.72 -21.71 32.11
N LYS A 59 20.70 -22.20 31.34
CA LYS A 59 22.11 -22.26 31.74
C LYS A 59 22.84 -20.92 31.49
N TRP A 60 22.57 -20.29 30.35
CA TRP A 60 23.28 -19.08 29.93
C TRP A 60 22.92 -17.84 30.77
N ILE A 61 21.64 -17.59 31.07
CA ILE A 61 21.23 -16.39 31.82
C ILE A 61 21.86 -16.32 33.22
N PRO A 62 21.86 -17.39 34.05
CA PRO A 62 22.55 -17.37 35.34
C PRO A 62 24.07 -17.20 35.21
N LYS A 63 24.69 -17.78 34.18
CA LYS A 63 26.12 -17.62 33.88
C LYS A 63 26.44 -16.16 33.54
N ALA A 64 25.65 -15.54 32.67
CA ALA A 64 25.76 -14.13 32.30
C ALA A 64 25.67 -13.21 33.52
N LEU A 65 24.66 -13.44 34.37
CA LEU A 65 24.47 -12.69 35.61
C LEU A 65 25.67 -12.81 36.55
N ALA A 66 26.22 -14.01 36.76
CA ALA A 66 27.38 -14.21 37.63
C ALA A 66 28.62 -13.45 37.13
N ILE A 67 28.83 -13.40 35.81
CA ILE A 67 29.93 -12.64 35.20
C ILE A 67 29.72 -11.14 35.40
N TRP A 68 28.52 -10.63 35.14
CA TRP A 68 28.24 -9.19 35.29
C TRP A 68 28.24 -8.73 36.76
N GLU A 69 27.85 -9.61 37.69
CA GLU A 69 27.98 -9.39 39.15
C GLU A 69 29.44 -9.28 39.59
N SER A 70 30.37 -9.96 38.90
CA SER A 70 31.80 -9.90 39.20
C SER A 70 32.48 -8.59 38.77
N GLY A 71 31.77 -7.70 38.07
CA GLY A 71 32.21 -6.35 37.69
C GLY A 71 32.46 -6.14 36.20
N GLN A 72 32.30 -7.17 35.36
CA GLN A 72 32.40 -7.04 33.90
C GLN A 72 31.14 -6.37 33.32
N LYS A 73 31.31 -5.29 32.54
CA LYS A 73 30.18 -4.57 31.94
C LYS A 73 29.77 -5.21 30.62
N ALA A 74 28.47 -5.50 30.47
CA ALA A 74 27.90 -5.92 29.20
C ALA A 74 27.74 -4.74 28.23
N SER A 75 27.87 -4.99 26.92
CA SER A 75 27.59 -3.99 25.89
C SER A 75 26.09 -3.71 25.78
N GLN A 76 25.72 -2.50 25.34
CA GLN A 76 24.32 -2.07 25.22
C GLN A 76 23.45 -3.01 24.35
N PRO A 77 23.92 -3.49 23.17
CA PRO A 77 23.16 -4.46 22.37
C PRO A 77 22.90 -5.78 23.10
N VAL A 78 23.88 -6.29 23.84
CA VAL A 78 23.75 -7.53 24.62
C VAL A 78 22.75 -7.35 25.77
N ILE A 79 22.75 -6.19 26.44
CA ILE A 79 21.74 -5.86 27.47
C ILE A 79 20.34 -5.83 26.86
N THR A 80 20.16 -5.12 25.75
CA THR A 80 18.88 -5.04 25.01
C THR A 80 18.40 -6.43 24.58
N PHE A 81 19.28 -7.25 24.02
CA PHE A 81 18.97 -8.63 23.64
C PHE A 81 18.55 -9.47 24.84
N THR A 82 19.31 -9.42 25.92
CA THR A 82 19.06 -10.20 27.14
C THR A 82 17.71 -9.86 27.77
N LEU A 83 17.38 -8.57 27.89
CA LEU A 83 16.08 -8.14 28.44
C LEU A 83 14.91 -8.63 27.56
N LYS A 84 15.01 -8.49 26.23
CA LYS A 84 13.99 -8.99 25.30
C LYS A 84 13.85 -10.51 25.38
N LEU A 85 14.97 -11.24 25.40
CA LEU A 85 15.01 -12.70 25.50
C LEU A 85 14.33 -13.20 26.78
N VAL A 86 14.69 -12.60 27.93
CA VAL A 86 14.06 -12.90 29.22
C VAL A 86 12.55 -12.63 29.15
N GLY A 87 12.14 -11.51 28.56
CA GLY A 87 10.73 -11.20 28.34
C GLY A 87 10.00 -12.28 27.53
N ILE A 88 10.55 -12.67 26.37
CA ILE A 88 9.97 -13.68 25.47
C ILE A 88 9.79 -15.02 26.18
N ILE A 89 10.82 -15.51 26.87
CA ILE A 89 10.80 -16.81 27.53
C ILE A 89 9.85 -16.78 28.74
N SER A 90 9.88 -15.71 29.52
CA SER A 90 9.04 -15.52 30.72
C SER A 90 7.58 -15.19 30.42
N ARG A 91 7.20 -15.04 29.15
CA ARG A 91 5.79 -14.96 28.73
C ARG A 91 5.00 -16.21 29.14
N HIS A 92 5.68 -17.36 29.26
CA HIS A 92 5.11 -18.58 29.84
C HIS A 92 5.32 -18.63 31.36
N GLU A 93 4.23 -18.80 32.11
CA GLU A 93 4.23 -18.73 33.59
C GLU A 93 5.14 -19.77 34.28
N LEU A 94 5.22 -21.00 33.75
CA LEU A 94 6.12 -22.04 34.30
C LEU A 94 7.60 -21.65 34.20
N ARG A 95 8.01 -21.09 33.05
CA ARG A 95 9.39 -20.64 32.82
C ARG A 95 9.70 -19.40 33.67
N TYR A 96 8.70 -18.53 33.82
CA TYR A 96 8.78 -17.43 34.76
C TYR A 96 9.10 -17.91 36.18
N HIS A 97 8.38 -18.91 36.69
CA HIS A 97 8.62 -19.46 38.03
C HIS A 97 10.02 -20.07 38.18
N TYR A 98 10.51 -20.80 37.18
CA TYR A 98 11.86 -21.37 37.20
C TYR A 98 12.92 -20.29 37.44
N TRP A 99 12.87 -19.19 36.68
CA TRP A 99 13.81 -18.07 36.85
C TRP A 99 13.53 -17.22 38.08
N GLN A 100 12.29 -17.16 38.55
CA GLN A 100 11.96 -16.52 39.82
C GLN A 100 12.61 -17.26 41.00
N CYS A 101 12.64 -18.61 40.99
CA CYS A 101 13.33 -19.42 42.00
C CYS A 101 14.84 -19.16 42.04
N GLN A 102 15.44 -18.72 40.92
CA GLN A 102 16.85 -18.36 40.81
C GLN A 102 17.11 -16.85 40.98
N ASP A 103 16.09 -16.09 41.37
CA ASP A 103 16.14 -14.64 41.60
C ASP A 103 16.59 -13.83 40.36
N VAL A 104 16.41 -14.36 39.15
CA VAL A 104 16.96 -13.79 37.90
C VAL A 104 16.50 -12.35 37.67
N TYR A 105 15.22 -12.04 37.89
CA TYR A 105 14.69 -10.70 37.62
C TYR A 105 15.24 -9.64 38.59
N ASN A 106 15.36 -9.97 39.88
CA ASN A 106 15.92 -9.07 40.88
C ASN A 106 17.41 -8.86 40.65
N ARG A 107 18.13 -9.92 40.26
CA ARG A 107 19.56 -9.86 39.89
C ARG A 107 19.75 -8.99 38.65
N LEU A 108 19.01 -9.21 37.58
CA LEU A 108 19.03 -8.36 36.38
C LEU A 108 18.76 -6.89 36.71
N TYR A 109 17.74 -6.62 37.53
CA TYR A 109 17.39 -5.26 37.95
C TYR A 109 18.54 -4.55 38.67
N LYS A 110 19.23 -5.25 39.58
CA LYS A 110 20.36 -4.70 40.36
C LYS A 110 21.62 -4.56 39.51
N VAL A 111 22.01 -5.62 38.80
CA VAL A 111 23.26 -5.70 38.03
C VAL A 111 23.28 -4.70 36.89
N LEU A 112 22.16 -4.60 36.15
CA LEU A 112 22.02 -3.68 35.02
C LEU A 112 21.61 -2.26 35.47
N GLN A 113 21.43 -2.04 36.78
CA GLN A 113 21.04 -0.75 37.37
C GLN A 113 19.82 -0.12 36.69
N LEU A 114 18.77 -0.92 36.45
CA LEU A 114 17.61 -0.53 35.64
C LEU A 114 16.77 0.61 36.23
N HIS A 115 17.05 1.01 37.48
CA HIS A 115 16.44 2.15 38.17
C HIS A 115 17.07 3.51 37.82
N ARG A 116 18.21 3.51 37.11
CA ARG A 116 18.95 4.73 36.78
C ARG A 116 18.18 5.60 35.80
N GLU A 117 18.24 6.91 36.04
CA GLU A 117 17.51 7.89 35.22
C GLU A 117 18.16 8.09 33.84
N ASP A 118 19.49 7.94 33.77
CA ASP A 118 20.36 8.17 32.61
C ASP A 118 20.55 6.97 31.68
N LEU A 119 19.61 6.00 31.71
CA LEU A 119 19.67 4.84 30.83
C LEU A 119 19.45 5.20 29.35
N PRO A 120 20.16 4.56 28.40
CA PRO A 120 19.89 4.67 26.97
C PRO A 120 18.46 4.28 26.60
N ALA A 121 17.90 4.94 25.57
CA ALA A 121 16.53 4.69 25.12
C ALA A 121 16.27 3.22 24.70
N SER A 122 17.25 2.54 24.09
CA SER A 122 17.11 1.13 23.69
C SER A 122 16.99 0.18 24.88
N ILE A 123 17.66 0.49 26.00
CA ILE A 123 17.58 -0.29 27.23
C ILE A 123 16.24 -0.04 27.92
N LYS A 124 15.79 1.22 28.01
CA LYS A 124 14.46 1.55 28.55
C LYS A 124 13.35 0.85 27.77
N MET A 125 13.44 0.84 26.44
CA MET A 125 12.50 0.14 25.57
C MET A 125 12.52 -1.37 25.81
N ALA A 126 13.70 -2.01 25.77
CA ALA A 126 13.82 -3.45 26.01
C ALA A 126 13.35 -3.87 27.41
N TYR A 127 13.63 -3.05 28.43
CA TYR A 127 13.15 -3.26 29.78
C TYR A 127 11.62 -3.17 29.86
N THR A 128 11.02 -2.13 29.27
CA THR A 128 9.56 -2.00 29.22
C THR A 128 8.92 -3.16 28.47
N THR A 129 9.49 -3.59 27.35
CA THR A 129 9.04 -4.77 26.59
C THR A 129 9.16 -6.07 27.40
N MET A 130 10.23 -6.25 28.18
CA MET A 130 10.37 -7.38 29.10
C MET A 130 9.21 -7.39 30.10
N LEU A 131 8.95 -6.25 30.76
CA LEU A 131 7.84 -6.11 31.72
C LEU A 131 6.48 -6.34 31.06
N SER A 132 6.26 -5.84 29.84
CA SER A 132 5.04 -6.08 29.06
C SER A 132 4.78 -7.57 28.82
N ASN A 133 5.82 -8.37 28.60
CA ASN A 133 5.66 -9.82 28.47
C ASN A 133 5.37 -10.52 29.80
N LEU A 134 5.91 -10.01 30.92
CA LEU A 134 5.65 -10.56 32.26
C LEU A 134 4.21 -10.35 32.72
N ILE A 135 3.59 -9.21 32.39
CA ILE A 135 2.24 -8.88 32.88
C ILE A 135 1.13 -9.70 32.20
N VAL A 136 1.46 -10.56 31.23
CA VAL A 136 0.52 -11.48 30.56
C VAL A 136 -0.07 -12.48 31.55
N HIS A 137 0.73 -13.01 32.49
CA HIS A 137 0.28 -13.95 33.51
C HIS A 137 0.24 -13.31 34.91
N ARG A 138 -0.46 -13.97 35.85
CA ARG A 138 -0.74 -13.41 37.18
C ARG A 138 0.53 -13.28 38.02
N SER A 139 1.41 -14.28 37.97
CA SER A 139 2.62 -14.32 38.79
C SER A 139 3.59 -13.18 38.45
N GLY A 140 3.72 -12.84 37.16
CA GLY A 140 4.54 -11.72 36.69
C GLY A 140 3.95 -10.37 37.09
N ARG A 141 2.61 -10.20 36.96
CA ARG A 141 1.94 -8.98 37.46
C ARG A 141 2.18 -8.75 38.94
N GLN A 142 2.05 -9.79 39.76
CA GLN A 142 2.27 -9.69 41.20
C GLN A 142 3.70 -9.24 41.52
N TRP A 143 4.72 -9.78 40.86
CA TRP A 143 6.10 -9.33 41.06
C TRP A 143 6.31 -7.89 40.61
N VAL A 144 5.79 -7.51 39.44
CA VAL A 144 5.86 -6.13 38.92
C VAL A 144 5.29 -5.14 39.94
N ILE A 145 4.14 -5.45 40.53
CA ILE A 145 3.46 -4.62 41.52
C ILE A 145 4.22 -4.57 42.84
N GLN A 146 4.55 -5.74 43.41
CA GLN A 146 5.17 -5.84 44.74
C GLN A 146 6.59 -5.25 44.76
N PHE A 147 7.35 -5.42 43.68
CA PHE A 147 8.70 -4.87 43.57
C PHE A 147 8.70 -3.39 43.16
N GLY A 148 7.58 -2.87 42.65
CA GLY A 148 7.42 -1.45 42.32
C GLY A 148 8.09 -1.01 41.02
N VAL A 149 8.53 -1.93 40.17
CA VAL A 149 9.19 -1.62 38.87
C VAL A 149 8.30 -0.82 37.91
N TRP A 150 6.98 -0.90 38.06
CA TRP A 150 6.05 -0.10 37.26
C TRP A 150 6.24 1.41 37.47
N LYS A 151 6.79 1.84 38.62
CA LYS A 151 7.09 3.25 38.90
C LYS A 151 8.18 3.79 37.97
N ASP A 152 9.13 2.94 37.57
CA ASP A 152 10.16 3.30 36.60
C ASP A 152 9.54 3.57 35.22
N VAL A 153 8.56 2.75 34.83
CA VAL A 153 7.82 2.94 33.55
C VAL A 153 6.96 4.21 33.56
N VAL A 154 6.37 4.59 34.69
CA VAL A 154 5.67 5.89 34.84
C VAL A 154 6.63 7.05 34.58
N LYS A 155 7.86 6.99 35.12
CA LYS A 155 8.88 8.02 34.84
C LYS A 155 9.24 8.06 33.35
N TYR A 156 9.38 6.91 32.70
CA TYR A 156 9.67 6.85 31.26
C TYR A 156 8.56 7.47 30.40
N ALA A 157 7.31 7.24 30.76
CA ALA A 157 6.17 7.87 30.10
C ALA A 157 6.16 9.40 30.30
N HIS A 158 6.53 9.89 31.48
CA HIS A 158 6.57 11.33 31.80
C HIS A 158 7.78 12.08 31.22
N TRP A 159 8.96 11.48 31.15
CA TRP A 159 10.16 12.21 30.67
C TRP A 159 10.19 12.45 29.17
N ASN A 160 9.34 11.74 28.40
CA ASN A 160 9.17 11.92 26.96
C ASN A 160 10.52 12.02 26.22
N GLN A 161 11.39 11.01 26.40
CA GLN A 161 12.74 10.98 25.83
C GLN A 161 12.70 10.70 24.32
N THR A 162 12.00 9.65 23.92
CA THR A 162 11.72 9.32 22.52
C THR A 162 10.28 8.86 22.37
N MET A 163 9.68 9.12 21.20
CA MET A 163 8.31 8.70 20.90
C MET A 163 8.09 7.19 21.08
N TYR A 164 9.10 6.37 20.80
CA TYR A 164 9.02 4.91 20.93
C TYR A 164 8.96 4.47 22.40
N VAL A 165 9.84 5.00 23.26
CA VAL A 165 9.85 4.68 24.69
C VAL A 165 8.55 5.14 25.34
N THR A 166 8.07 6.34 25.01
CA THR A 166 6.83 6.87 25.57
C THR A 166 5.62 6.04 25.17
N ARG A 167 5.49 5.65 23.90
CA ARG A 167 4.37 4.81 23.43
C ARG A 167 4.37 3.43 24.07
N GLU A 168 5.53 2.78 24.17
CA GLU A 168 5.63 1.46 24.81
C GLU A 168 5.35 1.54 26.33
N SER A 169 5.80 2.61 26.98
CA SER A 169 5.53 2.86 28.41
C SER A 169 4.03 3.12 28.66
N GLN A 170 3.40 3.95 27.84
CA GLN A 170 1.95 4.18 27.88
C GLN A 170 1.19 2.86 27.69
N LYS A 171 1.60 2.05 26.71
CA LYS A 171 1.04 0.72 26.43
C LYS A 171 1.11 -0.22 27.62
N PHE A 172 2.29 -0.33 28.22
CA PHE A 172 2.49 -1.13 29.42
C PHE A 172 1.53 -0.71 30.54
N LEU A 173 1.43 0.59 30.83
CA LEU A 173 0.65 1.11 31.96
C LEU A 173 -0.85 0.84 31.80
N TRP A 174 -1.45 1.13 30.64
CA TRP A 174 -2.87 0.85 30.45
C TRP A 174 -3.15 -0.66 30.37
N THR A 175 -2.23 -1.47 29.85
CA THR A 175 -2.37 -2.94 29.84
C THR A 175 -2.36 -3.51 31.26
N LEU A 176 -1.45 -3.04 32.11
CA LEU A 176 -1.38 -3.44 33.51
C LEU A 176 -2.67 -3.09 34.26
N LEU A 177 -3.19 -1.87 34.08
CA LEU A 177 -4.47 -1.44 34.68
C LEU A 177 -5.65 -2.30 34.22
N LEU A 178 -5.72 -2.67 32.94
CA LEU A 178 -6.77 -3.57 32.43
C LEU A 178 -6.70 -4.97 33.04
N HIS A 179 -5.51 -5.55 33.15
CA HIS A 179 -5.34 -6.88 33.76
C HIS A 179 -5.65 -6.88 35.26
N GLU A 180 -5.40 -5.77 35.95
CA GLU A 180 -5.60 -5.63 37.40
C GLU A 180 -6.89 -4.88 37.77
N GLN A 181 -7.84 -4.71 36.85
CA GLN A 181 -9.10 -3.97 37.09
C GLN A 181 -9.89 -4.42 38.33
N LYS A 182 -9.75 -5.69 38.76
CA LYS A 182 -10.39 -6.22 39.98
C LYS A 182 -9.65 -5.85 41.26
N ASN A 183 -8.35 -5.56 41.19
CA ASN A 183 -7.49 -5.19 42.31
C ASN A 183 -7.49 -3.66 42.49
N THR A 184 -8.58 -3.16 43.08
CA THR A 184 -8.86 -1.73 43.16
C THR A 184 -7.75 -0.94 43.88
N GLU A 185 -7.15 -1.47 44.94
CA GLU A 185 -6.10 -0.77 45.70
C GLU A 185 -4.82 -0.57 44.89
N THR A 186 -4.41 -1.57 44.10
CA THR A 186 -3.25 -1.43 43.22
C THR A 186 -3.52 -0.41 42.11
N CYS A 187 -4.70 -0.47 41.49
CA CYS A 187 -5.09 0.49 40.47
C CYS A 187 -5.14 1.93 41.02
N LYS A 188 -5.62 2.12 42.25
CA LYS A 188 -5.58 3.43 42.94
C LYS A 188 -4.14 3.95 43.07
N GLU A 189 -3.21 3.14 43.55
CA GLU A 189 -1.80 3.55 43.72
C GLU A 189 -1.18 3.97 42.37
N ILE A 190 -1.39 3.17 41.33
CA ILE A 190 -0.87 3.45 39.98
C ILE A 190 -1.46 4.74 39.43
N ILE A 191 -2.79 4.91 39.48
CA ILE A 191 -3.51 6.09 38.97
C ILE A 191 -3.06 7.35 39.71
N LEU A 192 -2.97 7.32 41.04
CA LEU A 192 -2.52 8.48 41.82
C LEU A 192 -1.08 8.85 41.49
N THR A 193 -0.21 7.87 41.26
CA THR A 193 1.19 8.11 40.87
C THR A 193 1.30 8.73 39.48
N VAL A 194 0.50 8.23 38.52
CA VAL A 194 0.43 8.79 37.16
C VAL A 194 -0.11 10.22 37.18
N ALA A 195 -1.20 10.45 37.91
CA ALA A 195 -1.88 11.75 37.94
C ALA A 195 -1.25 12.77 38.92
N ALA A 196 -0.25 12.37 39.71
CA ALA A 196 0.36 13.24 40.72
C ALA A 196 0.78 14.62 40.19
N PRO A 197 1.43 14.75 39.01
CA PRO A 197 1.79 16.06 38.45
C PRO A 197 0.57 16.93 38.08
N LEU A 198 -0.56 16.32 37.71
CA LEU A 198 -1.80 17.05 37.43
C LEU A 198 -2.47 17.52 38.73
N MET A 199 -2.41 16.71 39.80
CA MET A 199 -3.02 17.03 41.09
C MET A 199 -2.24 18.09 41.88
N SER A 200 -0.91 18.12 41.75
CA SER A 200 -0.03 19.08 42.44
C SER A 200 0.03 20.45 41.78
N ASN A 201 -0.41 20.57 40.52
CA ASN A 201 -0.41 21.84 39.82
C ASN A 201 -1.49 22.78 40.38
N ILE A 202 -1.07 23.73 41.20
CA ILE A 202 -1.89 24.85 41.64
C ILE A 202 -1.92 25.86 40.49
N LEU A 203 -3.05 25.94 39.80
CA LEU A 203 -3.30 26.96 38.78
C LEU A 203 -3.29 28.34 39.44
N ASN A 204 -2.16 29.04 39.39
CA ASN A 204 -2.11 30.48 39.69
C ASN A 204 -2.73 31.23 38.51
N VAL A 205 -3.98 31.64 38.68
CA VAL A 205 -4.86 32.31 37.69
C VAL A 205 -4.34 33.69 37.23
N GLN A 206 -3.12 34.11 37.60
CA GLN A 206 -2.65 35.50 37.48
C GLN A 206 -1.54 35.79 36.46
N MET A 207 -1.15 34.89 35.55
CA MET A 207 -0.12 35.22 34.56
C MET A 207 -0.70 35.36 33.14
N HIS A 208 -0.92 36.61 32.74
CA HIS A 208 -1.30 37.01 31.38
C HIS A 208 -0.12 36.90 30.39
N GLN A 209 -0.41 36.30 29.24
CA GLN A 209 0.00 36.65 27.86
C GLN A 209 1.47 36.81 27.44
N ALA A 210 2.48 36.74 28.31
CA ALA A 210 3.87 37.03 27.91
C ALA A 210 4.86 35.85 27.87
N LEU A 211 4.42 34.60 28.08
CA LEU A 211 5.33 33.44 28.27
C LEU A 211 4.88 32.17 27.51
N GLU A 212 4.40 32.29 26.26
CA GLU A 212 3.80 31.17 25.52
C GLU A 212 4.75 29.98 25.24
N GLU A 213 6.03 30.20 24.97
CA GLU A 213 6.99 29.10 24.75
C GLU A 213 7.63 28.63 26.06
N THR A 214 7.94 29.56 26.96
CA THR A 214 8.56 29.27 28.25
C THR A 214 7.62 28.50 29.18
N TYR A 215 6.29 28.69 29.07
CA TYR A 215 5.30 27.94 29.86
C TYR A 215 5.19 26.48 29.40
N LEU A 216 5.34 26.18 28.11
CA LEU A 216 5.31 24.79 27.60
C LEU A 216 6.57 24.04 28.01
N GLU A 217 7.74 24.69 27.97
CA GLU A 217 9.01 24.15 28.48
C GLU A 217 8.96 23.94 30.00
N GLN A 218 8.40 24.89 30.75
CA GLN A 218 8.20 24.80 32.20
C GLN A 218 7.17 23.72 32.60
N ASN A 219 6.23 23.38 31.71
CA ASN A 219 5.14 22.42 31.95
C ASN A 219 5.22 21.16 31.06
N LYS A 220 6.42 20.78 30.59
CA LYS A 220 6.62 19.55 29.80
C LYS A 220 6.11 18.31 30.54
N LEU A 221 6.32 18.26 31.86
CA LEU A 221 5.81 17.19 32.72
C LEU A 221 4.28 17.13 32.69
N LEU A 222 3.59 18.27 32.83
CA LEU A 222 2.12 18.32 32.76
C LEU A 222 1.60 17.83 31.40
N CYS A 223 2.21 18.28 30.28
CA CYS A 223 1.81 17.83 28.94
C CYS A 223 1.96 16.31 28.80
N SER A 224 3.09 15.74 29.24
CA SER A 224 3.31 14.29 29.23
C SER A 224 2.34 13.51 30.12
N THR A 225 1.92 14.09 31.26
CA THR A 225 0.91 13.50 32.14
C THR A 225 -0.47 13.52 31.50
N LEU A 226 -0.85 14.61 30.83
CA LEU A 226 -2.10 14.71 30.08
C LEU A 226 -2.12 13.70 28.92
N ASP A 227 -1.02 13.54 28.18
CA ASP A 227 -0.90 12.56 27.10
C ASP A 227 -1.00 11.12 27.62
N LEU A 228 -0.34 10.82 28.76
CA LEU A 228 -0.43 9.52 29.41
C LEU A 228 -1.85 9.22 29.90
N LEU A 229 -2.50 10.17 30.58
CA LEU A 229 -3.91 10.04 31.00
C LEU A 229 -4.85 9.87 29.80
N THR A 230 -4.60 10.61 28.70
CA THR A 230 -5.33 10.44 27.44
C THR A 230 -5.16 9.03 26.90
N SER A 231 -3.93 8.52 26.84
CA SER A 231 -3.67 7.15 26.39
C SER A 231 -4.33 6.11 27.28
N ILE A 232 -4.32 6.29 28.61
CA ILE A 232 -4.98 5.37 29.53
C ILE A 232 -6.49 5.41 29.31
N MET A 233 -7.09 6.60 29.33
CA MET A 233 -8.53 6.79 29.11
C MET A 233 -8.99 6.21 27.76
N GLU A 234 -8.27 6.51 26.67
CA GLU A 234 -8.65 6.06 25.32
C GLU A 234 -8.58 4.54 25.14
N ASN A 235 -7.66 3.85 25.83
CA ASN A 235 -7.53 2.39 25.72
C ASN A 235 -8.34 1.64 26.79
N THR A 236 -8.74 2.29 27.88
CA THR A 236 -9.53 1.66 28.95
C THR A 236 -11.02 1.92 28.81
N LEU A 237 -11.44 3.12 28.40
CA LEU A 237 -12.85 3.51 28.27
C LEU A 237 -13.63 2.60 27.32
N PHE A 238 -12.99 2.24 26.19
CA PHE A 238 -13.58 1.42 25.14
C PHE A 238 -13.15 -0.06 25.20
N ALA A 239 -12.55 -0.53 26.30
CA ALA A 239 -12.11 -1.93 26.43
C ALA A 239 -13.28 -2.89 26.72
N SER A 240 -14.15 -2.50 27.66
CA SER A 240 -15.41 -3.18 27.97
C SER A 240 -16.34 -2.22 28.71
N LEU A 241 -17.65 -2.50 28.71
CA LEU A 241 -18.61 -1.72 29.51
C LEU A 241 -18.33 -1.84 31.01
N ASP A 242 -17.95 -3.03 31.48
CA ASP A 242 -17.71 -3.32 32.90
C ASP A 242 -16.36 -2.80 33.43
N ASN A 243 -15.48 -2.31 32.55
CA ASN A 243 -14.18 -1.81 32.97
C ASN A 243 -14.35 -0.54 33.83
N SER A 244 -13.90 -0.63 35.08
CA SER A 244 -14.05 0.40 36.13
C SER A 244 -12.90 1.40 36.22
N ILE A 245 -11.82 1.21 35.44
CA ILE A 245 -10.63 2.07 35.47
C ILE A 245 -10.97 3.54 35.14
N PRO A 246 -11.72 3.87 34.08
CA PRO A 246 -12.10 5.26 33.79
C PRO A 246 -12.86 5.94 34.93
N GLU A 247 -13.81 5.24 35.54
CA GLU A 247 -14.61 5.73 36.68
C GLU A 247 -13.74 5.91 37.93
N LEU A 248 -12.74 5.05 38.10
CA LEU A 248 -11.76 5.17 39.18
C LEU A 248 -10.84 6.38 38.98
N ILE A 249 -10.39 6.65 37.75
CA ILE A 249 -9.60 7.85 37.42
C ILE A 249 -10.41 9.11 37.73
N GLU A 250 -11.65 9.19 37.26
CA GLU A 250 -12.52 10.34 37.52
C GLU A 250 -12.69 10.57 39.02
N ARG A 251 -12.98 9.52 39.80
CA ARG A 251 -13.20 9.61 41.25
C ARG A 251 -11.97 10.04 42.05
N LEU A 252 -10.78 9.57 41.66
CA LEU A 252 -9.54 9.83 42.40
C LEU A 252 -8.92 11.19 42.05
N VAL A 253 -9.01 11.59 40.78
CA VAL A 253 -8.31 12.75 40.26
C VAL A 253 -9.21 13.97 40.15
N ASP A 254 -10.54 13.78 40.09
CA ASP A 254 -11.51 14.81 39.68
C ASP A 254 -11.15 15.34 38.27
N LEU A 255 -10.98 14.38 37.35
CA LEU A 255 -10.31 14.58 36.08
C LEU A 255 -11.07 15.58 35.21
N GLU A 256 -12.40 15.42 35.08
CA GLU A 256 -13.20 16.33 34.28
C GLU A 256 -13.06 17.79 34.74
N MET A 257 -13.19 18.05 36.06
CA MET A 257 -13.12 19.41 36.59
C MET A 257 -11.76 20.07 36.28
N ARG A 258 -10.66 19.33 36.53
CA ARG A 258 -9.30 19.84 36.31
C ARG A 258 -9.00 20.06 34.83
N VAL A 259 -9.35 19.10 33.98
CA VAL A 259 -9.11 19.20 32.54
C VAL A 259 -9.98 20.30 31.93
N LYS A 260 -11.22 20.46 32.39
CA LYS A 260 -12.09 21.57 31.99
C LYS A 260 -11.51 22.93 32.39
N ALA A 261 -11.00 23.08 33.61
CA ALA A 261 -10.34 24.31 34.05
C ALA A 261 -9.09 24.62 33.20
N LEU A 262 -8.29 23.61 32.86
CA LEU A 262 -7.15 23.77 31.94
C LEU A 262 -7.60 24.18 30.53
N PHE A 263 -8.70 23.58 30.03
CA PHE A 263 -9.25 23.91 28.72
C PHE A 263 -9.76 25.36 28.66
N GLU A 264 -10.40 25.84 29.72
CA GLU A 264 -10.86 27.22 29.85
C GLU A 264 -9.70 28.20 29.92
N ALA A 265 -8.69 27.90 30.74
CA ALA A 265 -7.51 28.75 30.93
C ALA A 265 -6.54 28.72 29.72
N CYS A 266 -6.64 27.72 28.85
CA CYS A 266 -5.74 27.55 27.72
C CYS A 266 -5.93 28.64 26.66
N ILE A 267 -4.86 29.38 26.36
CA ILE A 267 -4.81 30.35 25.26
C ILE A 267 -3.99 29.80 24.07
N SER A 268 -3.00 28.94 24.34
CA SER A 268 -2.09 28.38 23.32
C SER A 268 -2.70 27.20 22.56
N THR A 269 -2.66 27.25 21.23
CA THR A 269 -3.12 26.15 20.36
C THR A 269 -2.31 24.86 20.54
N ARG A 270 -1.02 24.95 20.92
CA ARG A 270 -0.17 23.76 21.17
C ARG A 270 -0.55 23.05 22.46
N PHE A 271 -0.75 23.79 23.55
CA PHE A 271 -1.20 23.18 24.82
C PHE A 271 -2.62 22.61 24.72
N LEU A 272 -3.49 23.27 23.96
CA LEU A 272 -4.86 22.81 23.70
C LEU A 272 -4.92 21.37 23.16
N GLN A 273 -3.96 20.97 22.32
CA GLN A 273 -3.89 19.61 21.74
C GLN A 273 -3.75 18.51 22.81
N HIS A 274 -3.10 18.80 23.93
CA HIS A 274 -2.93 17.85 25.05
C HIS A 274 -4.17 17.74 25.95
N VAL A 275 -5.00 18.80 26.00
CA VAL A 275 -6.14 18.89 26.92
C VAL A 275 -7.45 18.48 26.24
N HIS A 276 -7.65 18.92 25.00
CA HIS A 276 -8.91 18.80 24.27
C HIS A 276 -9.39 17.34 24.15
N LYS A 277 -8.50 16.43 23.75
CA LYS A 277 -8.83 15.01 23.58
C LYS A 277 -9.22 14.34 24.90
N LEU A 278 -8.52 14.69 25.99
CA LEU A 278 -8.83 14.18 27.33
C LEU A 278 -10.19 14.67 27.84
N LEU A 279 -10.50 15.95 27.62
CA LEU A 279 -11.80 16.52 28.00
C LEU A 279 -12.96 15.79 27.30
N LEU A 280 -12.77 15.48 26.02
CA LEU A 280 -13.76 14.74 25.25
C LEU A 280 -13.94 13.32 25.78
N LEU A 281 -12.84 12.63 26.14
CA LEU A 281 -12.90 11.30 26.77
C LEU A 281 -13.65 11.32 28.12
N SER A 282 -13.45 12.36 28.94
CA SER A 282 -14.23 12.56 30.19
C SER A 282 -15.73 12.74 29.90
N LEU A 283 -16.09 13.39 28.79
CA LEU A 283 -17.48 13.50 28.34
C LEU A 283 -18.06 12.13 27.92
N PHE A 284 -17.29 11.34 27.16
CA PHE A 284 -17.70 10.01 26.74
C PHE A 284 -17.79 9.02 27.91
N LEU A 285 -17.02 9.22 28.99
CA LEU A 285 -17.19 8.48 30.25
C LEU A 285 -18.58 8.68 30.85
N LYS A 286 -19.08 9.92 30.91
CA LYS A 286 -20.45 10.19 31.37
C LYS A 286 -21.51 9.55 30.49
N LEU A 287 -21.29 9.56 29.17
CA LEU A 287 -22.18 8.91 28.22
C LEU A 287 -22.20 7.39 28.46
N LYS A 288 -21.02 6.76 28.64
CA LYS A 288 -20.88 5.33 28.97
C LYS A 288 -21.65 4.97 30.25
N GLN A 289 -21.57 5.79 31.29
CA GLN A 289 -22.31 5.58 32.56
C GLN A 289 -23.84 5.59 32.37
N GLY A 290 -24.34 6.26 31.32
CA GLY A 290 -25.76 6.27 30.96
C GLY A 290 -26.25 5.01 30.25
N ILE A 291 -25.36 4.10 29.84
CA ILE A 291 -25.70 2.85 29.15
C ILE A 291 -26.03 1.79 30.20
N LYS A 292 -27.32 1.46 30.36
CA LYS A 292 -27.80 0.48 31.36
C LYS A 292 -27.77 -0.94 30.81
N GLU A 293 -27.38 -1.93 31.63
CA GLU A 293 -27.32 -3.35 31.23
C GLU A 293 -28.63 -3.91 30.67
N ASN A 294 -29.78 -3.45 31.19
CA ASN A 294 -31.10 -4.05 30.88
C ASN A 294 -31.91 -3.30 29.82
N THR A 295 -31.41 -2.19 29.26
CA THR A 295 -32.14 -1.39 28.28
C THR A 295 -31.28 -1.03 27.08
N THR A 296 -31.89 -0.97 25.90
CA THR A 296 -31.26 -0.47 24.68
C THR A 296 -31.32 1.05 24.58
N MET A 297 -32.15 1.71 25.39
CA MET A 297 -32.25 3.17 25.45
C MET A 297 -31.23 3.73 26.43
N ILE A 298 -30.52 4.77 26.01
CA ILE A 298 -29.58 5.50 26.85
C ILE A 298 -30.31 6.36 27.89
N ASP A 299 -29.70 6.53 29.06
CA ASP A 299 -30.23 7.43 30.09
C ASP A 299 -30.34 8.87 29.58
N ILE A 300 -31.53 9.46 29.73
CA ILE A 300 -31.87 10.77 29.19
C ILE A 300 -31.05 11.89 29.83
N ASP A 301 -30.77 11.81 31.13
CA ASP A 301 -29.95 12.82 31.83
C ASP A 301 -28.48 12.73 31.40
N ALA A 302 -27.96 11.52 31.26
CA ALA A 302 -26.61 11.30 30.71
C ALA A 302 -26.48 11.84 29.28
N TRP A 303 -27.48 11.59 28.41
CA TRP A 303 -27.53 12.13 27.05
C TRP A 303 -27.55 13.66 27.03
N HIS A 304 -28.42 14.30 27.81
CA HIS A 304 -28.48 15.78 27.86
C HIS A 304 -27.17 16.40 28.37
N LYS A 305 -26.55 15.80 29.39
CA LYS A 305 -25.24 16.26 29.91
C LYS A 305 -24.15 16.13 28.85
N PHE A 306 -24.15 15.05 28.09
CA PHE A 306 -23.23 14.84 26.97
C PHE A 306 -23.43 15.90 25.87
N CYS A 307 -24.67 16.11 25.42
CA CYS A 307 -25.00 17.12 24.41
C CYS A 307 -24.61 18.54 24.88
N TYR A 308 -24.92 18.88 26.14
CA TYR A 308 -24.54 20.17 26.71
C TYR A 308 -23.02 20.35 26.75
N GLY A 309 -22.27 19.33 27.17
CA GLY A 309 -20.81 19.39 27.21
C GLY A 309 -20.18 19.51 25.82
N LEU A 310 -20.69 18.82 24.80
CA LEU A 310 -20.24 18.98 23.41
C LEU A 310 -20.51 20.39 22.87
N CYS A 311 -21.69 20.94 23.16
CA CYS A 311 -22.04 22.31 22.79
C CYS A 311 -21.14 23.32 23.50
N TYR A 312 -20.84 23.09 24.78
CA TYR A 312 -19.92 23.92 25.56
C TYR A 312 -18.52 23.94 24.94
N ILE A 313 -17.93 22.77 24.67
CA ILE A 313 -16.61 22.66 24.02
C ILE A 313 -16.64 23.40 22.67
N SER A 314 -17.68 23.16 21.87
CA SER A 314 -17.82 23.79 20.55
C SER A 314 -17.89 25.32 20.64
N MET A 315 -18.70 25.87 21.55
CA MET A 315 -18.82 27.31 21.77
C MET A 315 -17.51 27.94 22.28
N MET A 316 -16.77 27.23 23.12
CA MET A 316 -15.46 27.68 23.62
C MET A 316 -14.39 27.70 22.53
N LEU A 317 -14.35 26.70 21.65
CA LEU A 317 -13.46 26.70 20.49
C LEU A 317 -13.82 27.84 19.51
N LEU A 318 -15.13 28.07 19.31
CA LEU A 318 -15.61 29.19 18.49
C LEU A 318 -15.24 30.55 19.09
N SER A 319 -15.36 30.74 20.41
CA SER A 319 -15.01 32.02 21.06
C SER A 319 -13.52 32.33 20.93
N LYS A 320 -12.66 31.29 20.88
CA LYS A 320 -11.22 31.39 20.60
C LYS A 320 -10.87 31.47 19.11
N LYS A 321 -11.87 31.34 18.22
CA LYS A 321 -11.74 31.30 16.75
C LYS A 321 -10.95 30.08 16.23
N ASP A 322 -10.88 29.00 16.99
CA ASP A 322 -10.15 27.77 16.64
C ASP A 322 -10.99 26.82 15.77
N ILE A 323 -11.24 27.21 14.51
CA ILE A 323 -12.11 26.45 13.59
C ILE A 323 -11.56 25.04 13.31
N ILE A 324 -10.24 24.89 13.12
CA ILE A 324 -9.61 23.59 12.83
C ILE A 324 -9.81 22.63 14.02
N GLU A 325 -9.59 23.10 15.24
CA GLU A 325 -9.79 22.27 16.44
C GLU A 325 -11.26 21.90 16.62
N LEU A 326 -12.20 22.75 16.21
CA LEU A 326 -13.62 22.40 16.20
C LEU A 326 -13.96 21.29 15.19
N VAL A 327 -13.33 21.29 14.01
CA VAL A 327 -13.48 20.17 13.06
C VAL A 327 -12.86 18.89 13.64
N LYS A 328 -11.68 18.98 14.27
CA LYS A 328 -11.05 17.85 14.98
C LYS A 328 -11.89 17.34 16.15
N ASN A 329 -12.57 18.21 16.90
CA ASN A 329 -13.49 17.83 17.97
C ASN A 329 -14.56 16.86 17.45
N ASN A 330 -15.17 17.20 16.31
CA ASN A 330 -16.20 16.37 15.68
C ASN A 330 -15.61 15.05 15.13
N LYS A 331 -14.38 15.08 14.58
CA LYS A 331 -13.65 13.87 14.18
C LYS A 331 -13.45 12.90 15.36
N PHE A 332 -12.89 13.39 16.47
CA PHE A 332 -12.68 12.58 17.67
C PHE A 332 -14.01 12.08 18.22
N SER A 333 -15.04 12.93 18.21
CA SER A 333 -16.38 12.58 18.65
C SER A 333 -16.97 11.43 17.82
N MET A 334 -16.87 11.47 16.48
CA MET A 334 -17.29 10.35 15.62
C MET A 334 -16.50 9.07 15.90
N THR A 335 -15.19 9.18 16.10
CA THR A 335 -14.32 8.04 16.40
C THR A 335 -14.73 7.35 17.70
N TYR A 336 -14.95 8.14 18.76
CA TYR A 336 -15.36 7.65 20.07
C TYR A 336 -16.78 7.13 20.09
N TRP A 337 -17.67 7.78 19.34
CA TRP A 337 -19.03 7.31 19.13
C TRP A 337 -19.07 5.92 18.49
N LYS A 338 -18.32 5.69 17.40
CA LYS A 338 -18.25 4.37 16.75
C LYS A 338 -17.58 3.31 17.63
N LYS A 339 -16.54 3.68 18.40
CA LYS A 339 -15.94 2.77 19.40
C LYS A 339 -16.94 2.37 20.49
N LEU A 340 -17.76 3.30 20.97
CA LEU A 340 -18.77 3.03 21.98
C LEU A 340 -19.90 2.15 21.42
N LEU A 341 -20.37 2.41 20.20
CA LEU A 341 -21.36 1.56 19.52
C LEU A 341 -20.86 0.14 19.27
N THR A 342 -19.55 -0.03 19.04
CA THR A 342 -18.91 -1.35 18.89
C THR A 342 -18.97 -2.16 20.19
N LEU A 343 -18.92 -1.49 21.35
CA LEU A 343 -19.11 -2.16 22.64
C LEU A 343 -20.57 -2.57 22.85
N ARG A 344 -21.50 -1.70 22.47
CA ARG A 344 -22.93 -1.97 22.55
C ARG A 344 -23.73 -1.01 21.68
N GLU A 345 -24.65 -1.55 20.90
CA GLU A 345 -25.65 -0.75 20.20
C GLU A 345 -26.72 -0.22 21.17
N PHE A 346 -27.04 1.07 21.05
CA PHE A 346 -28.08 1.73 21.83
C PHE A 346 -28.82 2.76 20.97
N VAL A 347 -30.04 3.08 21.38
CA VAL A 347 -30.93 4.02 20.69
C VAL A 347 -30.91 5.36 21.42
N LEU A 348 -30.82 6.44 20.63
CA LEU A 348 -30.85 7.81 21.13
C LEU A 348 -32.28 8.23 21.53
N PRO A 349 -32.44 9.15 22.49
CA PRO A 349 -33.74 9.70 22.84
C PRO A 349 -34.30 10.68 21.78
N GLU A 350 -33.45 11.19 20.90
CA GLU A 350 -33.78 12.15 19.84
C GLU A 350 -33.88 11.46 18.47
N GLU A 351 -34.64 12.08 17.55
CA GLU A 351 -34.82 11.58 16.18
C GLU A 351 -33.56 11.72 15.31
N HIS A 352 -32.68 12.69 15.63
CA HIS A 352 -31.51 12.99 14.82
C HIS A 352 -30.31 12.10 15.16
N LYS A 353 -29.65 11.56 14.14
CA LYS A 353 -28.41 10.78 14.32
C LYS A 353 -27.26 11.68 14.77
N PHE A 354 -26.41 11.14 15.65
CA PHE A 354 -25.21 11.82 16.11
C PHE A 354 -24.21 12.09 14.97
N GLU A 355 -24.03 11.12 14.08
CA GLU A 355 -23.12 11.22 12.94
C GLU A 355 -23.51 12.36 11.99
N HIS A 356 -24.82 12.59 11.80
CA HIS A 356 -25.33 13.71 11.01
C HIS A 356 -25.02 15.06 11.67
N GLN A 357 -25.06 15.14 13.00
CA GLN A 357 -24.71 16.36 13.73
C GLN A 357 -23.24 16.71 13.56
N ALA A 358 -22.37 15.70 13.73
CA ALA A 358 -20.93 15.86 13.65
C ALA A 358 -20.49 16.25 12.24
N ILE A 359 -20.98 15.54 11.21
CA ILE A 359 -20.59 15.82 9.82
C ILE A 359 -21.04 17.20 9.38
N ALA A 360 -22.24 17.64 9.80
CA ALA A 360 -22.77 18.96 9.46
C ALA A 360 -21.83 20.07 9.95
N LEU A 361 -21.26 19.96 11.15
CA LEU A 361 -20.29 20.91 11.69
C LEU A 361 -18.93 20.83 10.99
N MET A 362 -18.48 19.63 10.59
CA MET A 362 -17.20 19.44 9.89
C MET A 362 -17.18 20.05 8.50
N ILE A 363 -18.31 20.07 7.79
CA ILE A 363 -18.40 20.62 6.43
C ILE A 363 -18.64 22.14 6.39
N ILE A 364 -19.00 22.80 7.51
CA ILE A 364 -19.31 24.24 7.50
C ILE A 364 -18.18 25.09 6.91
N PRO A 365 -16.88 24.90 7.25
CA PRO A 365 -15.82 25.69 6.65
C PRO A 365 -15.83 25.65 5.13
N LEU A 366 -16.15 24.49 4.54
CA LEU A 366 -16.30 24.30 3.09
C LEU A 366 -17.55 25.02 2.57
N CYS A 367 -18.69 24.87 3.25
CA CYS A 367 -19.94 25.50 2.85
C CYS A 367 -19.87 27.03 2.83
N VAL A 368 -19.01 27.66 3.64
CA VAL A 368 -18.82 29.13 3.60
C VAL A 368 -18.15 29.59 2.30
N CYS A 369 -17.37 28.73 1.63
CA CYS A 369 -16.70 29.03 0.36
C CYS A 369 -17.65 29.03 -0.86
N ILE A 370 -18.90 28.60 -0.69
CA ILE A 370 -19.86 28.51 -1.79
C ILE A 370 -20.28 29.92 -2.25
N LYS A 371 -20.08 30.22 -3.54
CA LYS A 371 -20.39 31.55 -4.10
C LYS A 371 -21.88 31.86 -4.04
N LYS A 372 -22.20 33.14 -3.80
CA LYS A 372 -23.58 33.63 -3.65
C LYS A 372 -24.46 33.33 -4.87
N ASN A 373 -23.89 33.39 -6.07
CA ASN A 373 -24.62 33.17 -7.32
C ASN A 373 -25.09 31.71 -7.49
N HIS A 374 -24.47 30.76 -6.78
CA HIS A 374 -24.89 29.35 -6.76
C HIS A 374 -25.95 29.05 -5.70
N LEU A 375 -26.25 29.99 -4.80
CA LEU A 375 -27.26 29.81 -3.75
C LEU A 375 -28.69 29.75 -4.29
N ASN A 376 -28.93 30.17 -5.54
CA ASN A 376 -30.26 30.17 -6.16
C ASN A 376 -30.50 28.94 -7.07
N HIS A 377 -29.68 27.90 -6.92
CA HIS A 377 -29.76 26.71 -7.76
C HIS A 377 -30.52 25.61 -7.00
N ASP A 378 -31.57 25.04 -7.60
CA ASP A 378 -32.48 24.08 -6.95
C ASP A 378 -31.76 22.92 -6.23
N LEU A 379 -30.71 22.37 -6.85
CA LEU A 379 -29.89 21.31 -6.23
C LEU A 379 -29.20 21.75 -4.92
N PHE A 380 -28.72 23.00 -4.85
CA PHE A 380 -28.12 23.52 -3.63
C PHE A 380 -29.19 23.76 -2.55
N ASP A 381 -30.37 24.26 -2.93
CA ASP A 381 -31.50 24.41 -1.99
C ASP A 381 -31.96 23.05 -1.44
N MET A 382 -32.01 22.02 -2.28
CA MET A 382 -32.27 20.64 -1.83
C MET A 382 -31.21 20.13 -0.85
N PHE A 383 -29.92 20.39 -1.13
CA PHE A 383 -28.84 20.04 -0.22
C PHE A 383 -28.98 20.76 1.12
N VAL A 384 -29.25 22.08 1.11
CA VAL A 384 -29.45 22.86 2.34
C VAL A 384 -30.65 22.34 3.13
N SER A 385 -31.81 22.14 2.48
CA SER A 385 -33.01 21.56 3.13
C SER A 385 -32.70 20.22 3.78
N LYS A 386 -31.98 19.33 3.08
CA LYS A 386 -31.52 18.06 3.64
C LYS A 386 -30.65 18.24 4.88
N ILE A 387 -29.74 19.20 4.91
CA ILE A 387 -28.93 19.49 6.11
C ILE A 387 -29.82 19.97 7.27
N PHE A 388 -30.81 20.82 7.01
CA PHE A 388 -31.75 21.26 8.04
C PHE A 388 -32.62 20.12 8.57
N ASP A 389 -33.06 19.20 7.70
CA ASP A 389 -33.89 18.05 8.07
C ASP A 389 -33.15 17.05 8.96
N VAL A 390 -31.83 16.90 8.78
CA VAL A 390 -31.02 15.93 9.54
C VAL A 390 -30.31 16.53 10.77
N THR A 391 -30.42 17.85 11.00
CA THR A 391 -29.73 18.52 12.12
C THR A 391 -30.67 19.12 13.14
N CYS A 392 -30.28 19.06 14.42
CA CYS A 392 -31.05 19.70 15.49
C CYS A 392 -30.76 21.22 15.56
N THR A 393 -31.68 21.97 16.17
CA THR A 393 -31.59 23.44 16.28
C THR A 393 -30.31 23.93 16.93
N THR A 394 -29.76 23.19 17.90
CA THR A 394 -28.51 23.58 18.57
C THR A 394 -27.31 23.51 17.63
N VAL A 395 -27.23 22.45 16.82
CA VAL A 395 -26.19 22.27 15.80
C VAL A 395 -26.31 23.33 14.71
N GLN A 396 -27.53 23.63 14.27
CA GLN A 396 -27.78 24.72 13.31
C GLN A 396 -27.29 26.07 13.85
N ARG A 397 -27.56 26.39 15.12
CA ARG A 397 -27.06 27.63 15.77
C ARG A 397 -25.53 27.67 15.86
N LEU A 398 -24.90 26.54 16.16
CA LEU A 398 -23.43 26.41 16.15
C LEU A 398 -22.88 26.65 14.74
N ALA A 399 -23.49 26.06 13.72
CA ALA A 399 -23.10 26.25 12.33
C ALA A 399 -23.21 27.73 11.90
N TYR A 400 -24.30 28.40 12.26
CA TYR A 400 -24.47 29.85 12.03
C TYR A 400 -23.41 30.69 12.75
N SER A 401 -23.09 30.33 14.00
CA SER A 401 -22.05 31.02 14.78
C SER A 401 -20.67 30.85 14.15
N MET A 402 -20.33 29.63 13.74
CA MET A 402 -19.08 29.33 13.02
C MET A 402 -18.98 30.12 11.72
N ARG A 403 -20.05 30.10 10.90
CA ARG A 403 -20.12 30.87 9.65
C ARG A 403 -19.90 32.36 9.87
N ASP A 404 -20.52 32.93 10.89
CA ASP A 404 -20.41 34.37 11.18
C ASP A 404 -19.00 34.73 11.65
N ILE A 405 -18.33 33.87 12.42
CA ILE A 405 -16.92 34.03 12.81
C ILE A 405 -16.03 33.96 11.58
N ILE A 406 -16.23 32.97 10.70
CA ILE A 406 -15.46 32.81 9.46
C ILE A 406 -15.62 34.04 8.57
N ARG A 407 -16.84 34.55 8.39
CA ARG A 407 -17.10 35.69 7.50
C ARG A 407 -16.61 37.04 8.05
N LYS A 408 -16.53 37.19 9.37
CA LYS A 408 -16.10 38.43 10.02
C LYS A 408 -14.60 38.43 10.34
N GLY A 409 -13.99 37.25 10.45
CA GLY A 409 -12.58 37.09 10.79
C GLY A 409 -11.69 37.12 9.55
N ASP A 410 -10.44 37.54 9.75
CA ASP A 410 -9.35 37.31 8.80
C ASP A 410 -8.70 35.97 9.15
N LEU A 411 -9.21 34.89 8.54
CA LEU A 411 -8.78 33.51 8.81
C LEU A 411 -8.18 32.90 7.54
N PRO A 412 -7.16 32.03 7.65
CA PRO A 412 -6.52 31.37 6.51
C PRO A 412 -7.44 30.29 5.90
N MET A 413 -8.47 30.70 5.19
CA MET A 413 -9.57 29.82 4.76
C MET A 413 -9.13 28.70 3.83
N GLU A 414 -8.16 28.92 2.95
CA GLU A 414 -7.61 27.86 2.08
C GLU A 414 -7.05 26.71 2.93
N GLN A 415 -6.24 27.02 3.95
CA GLN A 415 -5.65 26.03 4.85
C GLN A 415 -6.70 25.36 5.74
N ILE A 416 -7.68 26.12 6.25
CA ILE A 416 -8.77 25.57 7.08
C ILE A 416 -9.58 24.55 6.27
N CYS A 417 -10.01 24.92 5.06
CA CYS A 417 -10.77 24.03 4.19
C CYS A 417 -9.97 22.81 3.78
N LYS A 418 -8.68 22.97 3.45
CA LYS A 418 -7.78 21.86 3.14
C LYS A 418 -7.71 20.85 4.30
N VAL A 419 -7.46 21.34 5.52
CA VAL A 419 -7.42 20.49 6.72
C VAL A 419 -8.77 19.86 7.02
N SER A 420 -9.89 20.56 6.76
CA SER A 420 -11.23 19.97 6.89
C SER A 420 -11.43 18.78 5.95
N ILE A 421 -10.95 18.87 4.70
CA ILE A 421 -11.00 17.76 3.74
C ILE A 421 -10.13 16.59 4.22
N ASP A 422 -8.89 16.85 4.62
CA ASP A 422 -7.99 15.79 5.13
C ASP A 422 -8.63 15.05 6.30
N ILE A 423 -9.23 15.78 7.25
CA ILE A 423 -9.90 15.20 8.42
C ILE A 423 -11.12 14.36 8.00
N LEU A 424 -11.89 14.78 6.98
CA LEU A 424 -12.99 13.99 6.44
C LEU A 424 -12.49 12.67 5.83
N LEU A 425 -11.37 12.71 5.10
CA LEU A 425 -10.77 11.52 4.48
C LEU A 425 -10.19 10.56 5.53
N GLU A 426 -9.59 11.08 6.61
CA GLU A 426 -9.07 10.30 7.73
C GLU A 426 -10.14 9.47 8.46
N ILE A 427 -11.41 9.89 8.42
CA ILE A 427 -12.53 9.14 9.03
C ILE A 427 -13.35 8.34 8.02
N SER A 428 -12.93 8.28 6.76
CA SER A 428 -13.72 7.64 5.71
C SER A 428 -14.02 6.15 5.97
N ASP A 429 -13.19 5.44 6.75
CA ASP A 429 -13.42 4.03 7.13
C ASP A 429 -14.56 3.84 8.13
N ILE A 430 -14.91 4.89 8.89
CA ILE A 430 -15.94 4.85 9.92
C ILE A 430 -17.18 5.67 9.54
N MET A 431 -17.20 6.26 8.34
CA MET A 431 -18.34 7.01 7.82
C MET A 431 -19.42 6.08 7.27
N ASP A 432 -20.65 6.28 7.73
CA ASP A 432 -21.81 5.64 7.13
C ASP A 432 -22.09 6.20 5.73
N ARG A 433 -22.81 5.44 4.89
CA ARG A 433 -23.05 5.79 3.48
C ARG A 433 -23.79 7.12 3.31
N ASP A 434 -24.76 7.44 4.17
CA ASP A 434 -25.51 8.70 4.15
C ASP A 434 -24.66 9.91 4.57
N VAL A 435 -23.75 9.72 5.54
CA VAL A 435 -22.75 10.72 5.96
C VAL A 435 -21.75 11.01 4.84
N ALA A 436 -21.29 9.96 4.15
CA ALA A 436 -20.41 10.09 2.99
C ALA A 436 -21.08 10.87 1.84
N VAL A 437 -22.37 10.64 1.60
CA VAL A 437 -23.14 11.44 0.63
C VAL A 437 -23.13 12.92 1.02
N ILE A 438 -23.42 13.28 2.27
CA ILE A 438 -23.43 14.69 2.72
C ILE A 438 -22.07 15.37 2.48
N ALA A 439 -20.97 14.70 2.84
CA ALA A 439 -19.63 15.23 2.61
C ALA A 439 -19.32 15.37 1.10
N PHE A 440 -19.66 14.37 0.30
CA PHE A 440 -19.46 14.40 -1.15
C PHE A 440 -20.23 15.57 -1.80
N GLN A 441 -21.50 15.76 -1.43
CA GLN A 441 -22.33 16.86 -1.92
C GLN A 441 -21.71 18.23 -1.58
N ALA A 442 -21.24 18.39 -0.34
CA ALA A 442 -20.55 19.62 0.07
C ALA A 442 -19.32 19.91 -0.81
N LEU A 443 -18.46 18.90 -1.03
CA LEU A 443 -17.28 19.04 -1.89
C LEU A 443 -17.64 19.43 -3.33
N CYS A 444 -18.67 18.80 -3.92
CA CYS A 444 -19.15 19.15 -5.26
C CYS A 444 -19.63 20.61 -5.36
N HIS A 445 -20.37 21.10 -4.36
CA HIS A 445 -20.84 22.48 -4.35
C HIS A 445 -19.70 23.50 -4.19
N VAL A 446 -18.67 23.16 -3.40
CA VAL A 446 -17.46 23.99 -3.34
C VAL A 446 -16.72 23.97 -4.67
N LEU A 447 -16.54 22.80 -5.29
CA LEU A 447 -15.89 22.68 -6.60
C LEU A 447 -16.61 23.50 -7.67
N LYS A 448 -17.95 23.48 -7.70
CA LYS A 448 -18.76 24.32 -8.58
C LYS A 448 -18.47 25.80 -8.42
N SER A 449 -18.11 26.24 -7.21
CA SER A 449 -17.76 27.64 -6.93
C SER A 449 -16.43 28.08 -7.53
N TYR A 450 -15.60 27.16 -8.03
CA TYR A 450 -14.41 27.50 -8.82
C TYR A 450 -14.75 27.97 -10.24
N MET A 451 -15.97 27.71 -10.71
CA MET A 451 -16.35 28.02 -12.08
C MET A 451 -16.61 29.52 -12.27
N PRO A 452 -16.35 30.06 -13.48
CA PRO A 452 -16.72 31.43 -13.81
C PRO A 452 -18.24 31.60 -13.81
N ASP A 453 -18.72 32.78 -13.39
CA ASP A 453 -20.14 33.10 -13.43
C ASP A 453 -20.61 33.20 -14.89
N MET A 454 -21.41 32.23 -15.35
CA MET A 454 -22.02 32.22 -16.70
C MET A 454 -22.94 33.44 -16.98
N CYS A 455 -23.20 34.30 -15.98
CA CYS A 455 -24.09 35.47 -16.08
C CYS A 455 -23.34 36.80 -16.35
N GLY A 456 -22.22 36.75 -17.09
CA GLY A 456 -21.46 37.94 -17.48
C GLY A 456 -21.79 38.50 -18.88
N GLN A 457 -22.39 37.70 -19.78
CA GLN A 457 -22.51 38.06 -21.20
C GLN A 457 -23.87 38.61 -21.65
N ALA A 458 -24.86 38.77 -20.76
CA ALA A 458 -26.22 39.21 -21.14
C ALA A 458 -26.71 40.49 -20.45
N ARG A 459 -25.82 41.40 -20.04
CA ARG A 459 -26.21 42.73 -19.50
C ARG A 459 -25.60 43.93 -20.23
N ASN A 460 -25.29 43.76 -21.51
CA ASN A 460 -25.22 44.90 -22.44
C ASN A 460 -26.60 45.12 -23.09
N CYS A 461 -27.63 45.33 -22.26
CA CYS A 461 -28.84 46.01 -22.70
C CYS A 461 -28.78 47.41 -22.09
N THR A 462 -28.52 48.38 -22.95
CA THR A 462 -28.64 49.82 -22.71
C THR A 462 -29.88 50.13 -21.88
N SER A 463 -29.69 50.46 -20.60
CA SER A 463 -30.75 51.05 -19.78
C SER A 463 -30.85 52.54 -20.09
N SER A 464 -31.50 52.87 -21.20
CA SER A 464 -32.29 54.09 -21.26
C SER A 464 -33.59 53.80 -20.52
N ASP A 465 -33.71 54.24 -19.27
CA ASP A 465 -34.94 54.90 -18.85
C ASP A 465 -34.74 55.68 -17.57
N ILE A 466 -35.21 56.91 -17.68
CA ILE A 466 -35.11 58.04 -16.79
C ILE A 466 -36.33 58.01 -15.85
N ASN A 467 -36.11 58.44 -14.60
CA ASN A 467 -37.11 58.87 -13.60
C ASN A 467 -37.96 57.80 -12.89
N SER A 468 -37.56 57.47 -11.66
CA SER A 468 -38.47 57.68 -10.51
C SER A 468 -37.67 57.92 -9.22
N THR A 469 -37.76 59.15 -8.73
CA THR A 469 -37.24 59.62 -7.44
C THR A 469 -38.13 59.13 -6.30
N SER A 470 -37.57 58.35 -5.39
CA SER A 470 -37.97 58.33 -3.98
C SER A 470 -36.70 58.35 -3.10
N PRO A 471 -36.59 59.26 -2.12
CA PRO A 471 -35.43 59.34 -1.25
C PRO A 471 -35.61 58.47 0.00
N SER A 472 -34.48 57.92 0.46
CA SER A 472 -34.20 57.34 1.78
C SER A 472 -34.93 56.05 2.20
N GLU A 473 -34.21 54.95 2.07
CA GLU A 473 -33.68 54.20 3.22
C GLU A 473 -32.38 53.57 2.74
N ASN A 474 -31.24 53.94 3.35
CA ASN A 474 -29.95 53.32 3.04
C ASN A 474 -30.00 51.85 3.47
N PRO A 475 -30.01 50.84 2.56
CA PRO A 475 -29.59 49.53 2.99
C PRO A 475 -28.07 49.65 3.12
N ARG A 476 -27.55 49.58 4.36
CA ARG A 476 -26.13 49.25 4.57
C ARG A 476 -25.89 47.88 3.93
N LYS A 477 -25.66 47.84 2.62
CA LYS A 477 -25.19 46.66 1.90
C LYS A 477 -23.79 46.39 2.44
N PHE A 478 -23.70 45.54 3.45
CA PHE A 478 -22.46 44.87 3.77
C PHE A 478 -22.04 44.12 2.50
N LEU A 479 -21.08 44.69 1.78
CA LEU A 479 -20.49 44.09 0.59
C LEU A 479 -19.56 42.99 1.09
N TYR A 480 -20.11 41.80 1.36
CA TYR A 480 -19.33 40.66 1.78
C TYR A 480 -18.49 40.17 0.60
N LYS A 481 -17.15 40.15 0.77
CA LYS A 481 -16.20 39.56 -0.17
C LYS A 481 -16.36 38.04 -0.15
N SER A 482 -16.54 37.38 -1.30
CA SER A 482 -16.54 35.91 -1.35
C SER A 482 -15.12 35.41 -1.05
N ILE A 483 -15.01 34.28 -0.35
CA ILE A 483 -13.71 33.67 -0.05
C ILE A 483 -13.00 33.29 -1.36
N LEU A 484 -13.76 32.84 -2.36
CA LEU A 484 -13.27 32.46 -3.70
C LEU A 484 -13.53 33.57 -4.74
N ASP A 485 -13.27 34.82 -4.38
CA ASP A 485 -13.34 35.96 -5.32
C ASP A 485 -12.14 35.96 -6.29
N GLY A 486 -12.35 36.49 -7.50
CA GLY A 486 -11.32 36.55 -8.55
C GLY A 486 -11.26 35.26 -9.38
N ASP A 487 -10.04 34.84 -9.74
CA ASP A 487 -9.76 33.55 -10.40
C ASP A 487 -9.35 32.51 -9.35
N PRO A 488 -10.30 31.72 -8.81
CA PRO A 488 -10.01 30.80 -7.73
C PRO A 488 -9.12 29.63 -8.16
N ILE A 489 -9.08 29.28 -9.46
CA ILE A 489 -8.24 28.18 -9.96
C ILE A 489 -6.77 28.53 -9.79
N VAL A 490 -6.40 29.80 -10.02
CA VAL A 490 -5.03 30.29 -9.85
C VAL A 490 -4.76 30.74 -8.42
N ASN A 491 -5.74 31.36 -7.76
CA ASN A 491 -5.56 31.96 -6.43
C ASN A 491 -5.59 30.95 -5.29
N TYR A 492 -6.31 29.82 -5.43
CA TYR A 492 -6.48 28.82 -4.37
C TYR A 492 -6.20 27.37 -4.85
N PRO A 493 -5.00 27.11 -5.42
CA PRO A 493 -4.66 25.83 -6.02
C PRO A 493 -4.58 24.69 -5.00
N ILE A 494 -4.24 24.99 -3.73
CA ILE A 494 -4.09 23.96 -2.69
C ILE A 494 -5.47 23.41 -2.32
N LEU A 495 -6.45 24.28 -2.11
CA LEU A 495 -7.82 23.86 -1.85
C LEU A 495 -8.41 23.12 -3.05
N LEU A 496 -8.17 23.59 -4.28
CA LEU A 496 -8.63 22.90 -5.49
C LEU A 496 -8.05 21.47 -5.58
N ALA A 497 -6.74 21.32 -5.34
CA ALA A 497 -6.09 20.02 -5.33
C ALA A 497 -6.71 19.09 -4.26
N SER A 498 -6.97 19.58 -3.05
CA SER A 498 -7.64 18.81 -1.99
C SER A 498 -9.08 18.45 -2.33
N LEU A 499 -9.84 19.33 -2.99
CA LEU A 499 -11.21 19.05 -3.43
C LEU A 499 -11.25 17.92 -4.46
N LEU A 500 -10.40 18.00 -5.48
CA LEU A 500 -10.30 16.97 -6.52
C LEU A 500 -9.87 15.62 -5.95
N ASP A 501 -8.88 15.63 -5.04
CA ASP A 501 -8.40 14.42 -4.36
C ASP A 501 -9.46 13.81 -3.45
N GLY A 502 -10.15 14.65 -2.67
CA GLY A 502 -11.23 14.21 -1.79
C GLY A 502 -12.39 13.59 -2.55
N LEU A 503 -12.82 14.20 -3.65
CA LEU A 503 -13.85 13.65 -4.53
C LEU A 503 -13.41 12.33 -5.18
N ALA A 504 -12.15 12.21 -5.60
CA ALA A 504 -11.60 10.99 -6.16
C ALA A 504 -11.59 9.84 -5.14
N VAL A 505 -11.03 10.07 -3.94
CA VAL A 505 -10.97 9.07 -2.86
C VAL A 505 -12.37 8.61 -2.45
N MET A 506 -13.32 9.55 -2.29
CA MET A 506 -14.69 9.21 -1.94
C MET A 506 -15.42 8.44 -3.04
N THR A 507 -15.14 8.76 -4.31
CA THR A 507 -15.70 8.03 -5.46
C THR A 507 -15.22 6.58 -5.50
N GLU A 508 -13.91 6.35 -5.36
CA GLU A 508 -13.29 5.02 -5.35
C GLU A 508 -13.82 4.16 -4.20
N LYS A 509 -13.94 4.77 -3.01
CA LYS A 509 -14.32 4.07 -1.78
C LYS A 509 -15.81 3.75 -1.69
N PHE A 510 -16.67 4.74 -1.89
CA PHE A 510 -18.11 4.58 -1.62
C PHE A 510 -18.92 4.15 -2.84
N LYS A 511 -18.39 4.29 -4.06
CA LYS A 511 -19.08 3.96 -5.33
C LYS A 511 -20.52 4.47 -5.34
N LEU A 512 -20.67 5.77 -5.04
CA LEU A 512 -21.96 6.44 -4.91
C LEU A 512 -22.77 6.31 -6.20
N LYS A 513 -24.09 6.17 -6.09
CA LYS A 513 -24.97 6.16 -7.25
C LYS A 513 -25.67 7.50 -7.41
N TRP A 514 -26.05 7.83 -8.64
CA TRP A 514 -26.74 9.10 -8.94
C TRP A 514 -28.08 9.25 -8.20
N GLN A 515 -28.76 8.15 -7.86
CA GLN A 515 -30.01 8.21 -7.08
C GLN A 515 -29.78 8.70 -5.65
N GLU A 516 -28.60 8.45 -5.09
CA GLU A 516 -28.24 8.81 -3.72
C GLU A 516 -27.59 10.20 -3.68
N CYS A 517 -26.89 10.57 -4.77
CA CYS A 517 -26.18 11.84 -4.91
C CYS A 517 -26.26 12.33 -6.36
N VAL A 518 -27.16 13.28 -6.61
CA VAL A 518 -27.43 13.84 -7.95
C VAL A 518 -26.21 14.61 -8.48
N GLU A 519 -25.40 15.17 -7.58
CA GLU A 519 -24.18 15.91 -7.88
C GLU A 519 -23.15 15.04 -8.61
N THR A 520 -23.21 13.71 -8.51
CA THR A 520 -22.35 12.80 -9.30
C THR A 520 -22.47 13.04 -10.81
N ILE A 521 -23.62 13.53 -11.29
CA ILE A 521 -23.88 13.79 -12.71
C ILE A 521 -23.04 14.97 -13.24
N CYS A 522 -22.76 15.99 -12.42
CA CYS A 522 -22.01 17.17 -12.86
C CYS A 522 -20.50 17.07 -12.61
N VAL A 523 -20.01 16.02 -11.96
CA VAL A 523 -18.57 15.87 -11.64
C VAL A 523 -17.69 15.93 -12.88
N LEU A 524 -18.11 15.26 -13.97
CA LEU A 524 -17.34 15.24 -15.22
C LEU A 524 -17.24 16.63 -15.85
N SER A 525 -18.36 17.37 -15.92
CA SER A 525 -18.36 18.72 -16.50
C SER A 525 -17.56 19.71 -15.66
N LEU A 526 -17.63 19.62 -14.33
CA LEU A 526 -16.81 20.44 -13.44
C LEU A 526 -15.30 20.17 -13.64
N ALA A 527 -14.91 18.90 -13.75
CA ALA A 527 -13.51 18.54 -14.00
C ALA A 527 -13.04 19.01 -15.39
N GLN A 528 -13.89 18.91 -16.41
CA GLN A 528 -13.61 19.40 -17.76
C GLN A 528 -13.37 20.93 -17.80
N GLU A 529 -14.22 21.72 -17.15
CA GLU A 529 -14.06 23.17 -17.09
C GLU A 529 -12.74 23.59 -16.41
N ILE A 530 -12.37 22.88 -15.33
CA ILE A 530 -11.06 23.05 -14.68
C ILE A 530 -9.93 22.77 -15.68
N LEU A 531 -10.02 21.67 -16.45
CA LEU A 531 -9.04 21.31 -17.48
C LEU A 531 -8.97 22.32 -18.62
N ASN A 532 -10.01 23.11 -18.89
CA ASN A 532 -9.99 24.11 -19.94
C ASN A 532 -9.36 25.44 -19.52
N HIS A 533 -9.14 25.65 -18.21
CA HIS A 533 -8.56 26.87 -17.69
C HIS A 533 -7.11 27.09 -18.19
N PRO A 534 -6.75 28.28 -18.69
CA PRO A 534 -5.42 28.54 -19.27
C PRO A 534 -4.29 28.61 -18.22
N GLY A 535 -4.60 28.98 -16.97
CA GLY A 535 -3.63 29.13 -15.89
C GLY A 535 -3.51 27.93 -14.94
N ILE A 536 -4.02 26.77 -15.32
CA ILE A 536 -4.03 25.57 -14.46
C ILE A 536 -2.63 24.98 -14.28
N LEU A 537 -2.32 24.54 -13.07
CA LEU A 537 -1.07 23.84 -12.75
C LEU A 537 -1.11 22.37 -13.20
N PRO A 538 0.02 21.78 -13.66
CA PRO A 538 0.06 20.38 -14.12
C PRO A 538 -0.44 19.38 -13.07
N THR A 539 -0.09 19.61 -11.80
CA THR A 539 -0.53 18.77 -10.67
C THR A 539 -2.06 18.77 -10.48
N ILE A 540 -2.72 19.89 -10.80
CA ILE A 540 -4.18 20.00 -10.76
C ILE A 540 -4.79 19.33 -11.99
N CYS A 541 -4.17 19.46 -13.18
CA CYS A 541 -4.59 18.73 -14.38
C CYS A 541 -4.63 17.22 -14.14
N VAL A 542 -3.56 16.65 -13.56
CA VAL A 542 -3.49 15.22 -13.23
C VAL A 542 -4.63 14.81 -12.29
N LYS A 543 -4.88 15.59 -11.23
CA LYS A 543 -5.98 15.32 -10.28
C LYS A 543 -7.37 15.44 -10.94
N ALA A 544 -7.56 16.42 -11.81
CA ALA A 544 -8.80 16.60 -12.56
C ALA A 544 -9.03 15.46 -13.57
N LEU A 545 -7.98 15.02 -14.28
CA LEU A 545 -8.03 13.86 -15.17
C LEU A 545 -8.31 12.56 -14.42
N LYS A 546 -7.72 12.36 -13.23
CA LYS A 546 -8.08 11.25 -12.34
C LYS A 546 -9.57 11.28 -11.98
N LEU A 547 -10.12 12.45 -11.66
CA LEU A 547 -11.54 12.61 -11.39
C LEU A 547 -12.41 12.34 -12.63
N CYS A 548 -11.99 12.78 -13.83
CA CYS A 548 -12.64 12.44 -15.10
C CYS A 548 -12.69 10.93 -15.33
N LYS A 549 -11.56 10.23 -15.17
CA LYS A 549 -11.45 8.77 -15.27
C LYS A 549 -12.46 8.08 -14.36
N LEU A 550 -12.51 8.51 -13.10
CA LEU A 550 -13.44 7.96 -12.11
C LEU A 550 -14.91 8.29 -12.42
N ALA A 551 -15.21 9.49 -12.90
CA ALA A 551 -16.56 9.89 -13.26
C ALA A 551 -17.10 9.08 -14.45
N ILE A 552 -16.28 8.91 -15.50
CA ILE A 552 -16.62 8.10 -16.69
C ILE A 552 -16.84 6.63 -16.28
N HIS A 553 -15.96 6.09 -15.44
CA HIS A 553 -16.06 4.70 -15.00
C HIS A 553 -17.29 4.43 -14.11
N ASN A 554 -17.57 5.32 -13.14
CA ASN A 554 -18.52 5.04 -12.06
C ASN A 554 -19.89 5.70 -12.25
N PHE A 555 -19.96 6.91 -12.82
CA PHE A 555 -21.16 7.75 -12.77
C PHE A 555 -21.85 7.94 -14.11
N MET A 556 -21.36 7.31 -15.17
CA MET A 556 -21.93 7.44 -16.51
C MET A 556 -23.00 6.38 -16.77
N PRO A 557 -24.32 6.68 -16.64
CA PRO A 557 -25.37 5.71 -16.91
C PRO A 557 -25.63 5.49 -18.41
N PRO A 558 -26.20 4.32 -18.78
CA PRO A 558 -26.51 3.95 -20.18
C PRO A 558 -27.38 4.95 -20.96
N ASN A 559 -28.21 5.73 -20.27
CA ASN A 559 -29.14 6.68 -20.91
C ASN A 559 -28.46 8.00 -21.31
N LEU A 560 -27.34 8.37 -20.68
CA LEU A 560 -26.51 9.51 -21.08
C LEU A 560 -25.60 9.16 -22.26
N ALA A 561 -25.23 7.88 -22.43
CA ALA A 561 -24.56 7.39 -23.64
C ALA A 561 -25.48 7.43 -24.89
N LEU A 562 -26.81 7.33 -24.69
CA LEU A 562 -27.83 7.51 -25.75
C LEU A 562 -28.15 8.99 -26.02
N LEU A 563 -27.82 9.89 -25.09
CA LEU A 563 -27.87 11.35 -25.24
C LEU A 563 -26.52 11.93 -25.70
N VAL A 564 -25.56 11.11 -26.13
CA VAL A 564 -24.30 11.58 -26.74
C VAL A 564 -24.58 12.46 -27.97
N ASP A 565 -25.73 12.28 -28.62
CA ASP A 565 -26.20 13.16 -29.70
C ASP A 565 -26.89 14.46 -29.22
N SER A 566 -27.16 14.62 -27.92
CA SER A 566 -27.99 15.68 -27.34
C SER A 566 -27.33 16.52 -26.23
N ASP A 567 -26.30 15.99 -25.53
CA ASP A 567 -25.60 16.70 -24.45
C ASP A 567 -24.32 17.38 -24.95
N SER A 568 -24.34 18.72 -25.00
CA SER A 568 -23.23 19.59 -25.43
C SER A 568 -21.88 19.30 -24.74
N HIS A 569 -21.88 18.87 -23.49
CA HIS A 569 -20.65 18.68 -22.69
C HIS A 569 -19.83 17.44 -23.07
N MET A 570 -20.47 16.35 -23.52
CA MET A 570 -19.78 15.16 -24.05
C MET A 570 -19.07 15.43 -25.38
N ASN A 571 -19.55 16.39 -26.16
CA ASN A 571 -18.90 16.81 -27.40
C ASN A 571 -17.66 17.68 -27.14
N GLU A 572 -17.56 18.30 -25.96
CA GLU A 572 -16.46 19.19 -25.59
C GLU A 572 -15.33 18.49 -24.82
N ILE A 573 -15.59 17.36 -24.14
CA ILE A 573 -14.54 16.59 -23.45
C ILE A 573 -13.51 16.03 -24.44
N GLY A 574 -13.92 15.65 -25.65
CA GLY A 574 -13.01 15.19 -26.72
C GLY A 574 -11.93 16.23 -27.07
N PRO A 575 -12.32 17.43 -27.52
CA PRO A 575 -11.39 18.54 -27.75
C PRO A 575 -10.54 18.89 -26.51
N THR A 576 -11.11 18.82 -25.30
CA THR A 576 -10.40 19.08 -24.04
C THR A 576 -9.27 18.07 -23.83
N LEU A 577 -9.56 16.77 -23.98
CA LEU A 577 -8.57 15.70 -23.87
C LEU A 577 -7.53 15.79 -24.99
N PHE A 578 -7.95 16.09 -26.23
CA PHE A 578 -7.04 16.27 -27.36
C PHE A 578 -6.03 17.40 -27.11
N LYS A 579 -6.50 18.55 -26.59
CA LYS A 579 -5.63 19.66 -26.19
C LYS A 579 -4.65 19.24 -25.10
N ARG A 580 -5.10 18.51 -24.08
CA ARG A 580 -4.27 18.07 -22.94
C ARG A 580 -3.32 16.93 -23.27
N LEU A 581 -3.61 16.16 -24.32
CA LEU A 581 -2.69 15.16 -24.85
C LEU A 581 -1.43 15.79 -25.47
N HIS A 582 -1.49 17.07 -25.82
CA HIS A 582 -0.36 17.87 -26.33
C HIS A 582 0.19 18.85 -25.27
N ASP A 583 -0.07 18.61 -23.98
CA ASP A 583 0.47 19.43 -22.89
C ASP A 583 2.00 19.24 -22.80
N PRO A 584 2.79 20.30 -22.53
CA PRO A 584 4.24 20.17 -22.39
C PRO A 584 4.65 19.26 -21.23
N ASN A 585 3.82 19.11 -20.19
CA ASN A 585 4.12 18.27 -19.04
C ASN A 585 3.69 16.83 -19.31
N TRP A 586 4.63 15.90 -19.16
CA TRP A 586 4.42 14.51 -19.52
C TRP A 586 3.40 13.82 -18.61
N GLU A 587 3.32 14.22 -17.33
CA GLU A 587 2.37 13.67 -16.35
C GLU A 587 0.92 13.93 -16.79
N VAL A 588 0.68 15.05 -17.48
CA VAL A 588 -0.64 15.40 -18.01
C VAL A 588 -0.95 14.54 -19.23
N ARG A 589 -0.01 14.39 -20.18
CA ARG A 589 -0.19 13.54 -21.38
C ARG A 589 -0.47 12.09 -20.98
N ASP A 590 0.32 11.57 -20.05
CA ASP A 590 0.17 10.24 -19.47
C ASP A 590 -1.22 10.05 -18.82
N SER A 591 -1.64 10.99 -17.98
CA SER A 591 -2.97 10.97 -17.34
C SER A 591 -4.12 11.04 -18.36
N VAL A 592 -3.96 11.74 -19.48
CA VAL A 592 -4.96 11.76 -20.56
C VAL A 592 -5.08 10.37 -21.21
N LEU A 593 -3.95 9.70 -21.47
CA LEU A 593 -3.95 8.35 -22.03
C LEU A 593 -4.61 7.34 -21.09
N GLU A 594 -4.48 7.49 -19.77
CA GLU A 594 -5.23 6.67 -18.82
C GLU A 594 -6.75 6.85 -18.91
N VAL A 595 -7.21 8.11 -19.08
CA VAL A 595 -8.63 8.43 -19.28
C VAL A 595 -9.12 7.80 -20.58
N LEU A 596 -8.36 7.96 -21.68
CA LEU A 596 -8.68 7.38 -22.98
C LEU A 596 -8.71 5.86 -22.95
N ASN A 597 -7.77 5.21 -22.26
CA ASN A 597 -7.77 3.77 -22.07
C ASN A 597 -8.98 3.28 -21.27
N THR A 598 -9.42 4.05 -20.28
CA THR A 598 -10.66 3.76 -19.54
C THR A 598 -11.89 3.85 -20.46
N ILE A 599 -11.95 4.87 -21.32
CA ILE A 599 -13.01 5.02 -22.34
C ILE A 599 -12.99 3.83 -23.31
N ALA A 600 -11.83 3.46 -23.85
CA ALA A 600 -11.70 2.32 -24.78
C ALA A 600 -12.12 1.00 -24.12
N THR A 601 -11.63 0.73 -22.92
CA THR A 601 -11.98 -0.46 -22.14
C THR A 601 -13.50 -0.56 -21.95
N ILE A 602 -14.14 0.52 -21.48
CA ILE A 602 -15.60 0.57 -21.28
C ILE A 602 -16.35 0.45 -22.62
N SER A 603 -15.79 0.97 -23.71
CA SER A 603 -16.39 0.91 -25.04
C SER A 603 -16.44 -0.50 -25.65
N GLU A 604 -15.57 -1.40 -25.19
CA GLU A 604 -15.52 -2.79 -25.63
C GLU A 604 -16.70 -3.60 -25.10
N TYR A 605 -17.02 -3.47 -23.79
CA TYR A 605 -17.99 -4.37 -23.12
C TYR A 605 -19.25 -3.68 -22.58
N LYS A 606 -19.27 -2.35 -22.39
CA LYS A 606 -20.36 -1.66 -21.70
C LYS A 606 -21.04 -0.60 -22.56
N TYR A 607 -20.29 0.27 -23.23
CA TYR A 607 -20.83 1.43 -23.96
C TYR A 607 -20.19 1.60 -25.36
N PRO A 608 -20.67 0.87 -26.38
CA PRO A 608 -20.12 0.95 -27.73
C PRO A 608 -20.15 2.34 -28.39
N ALA A 609 -21.03 3.24 -27.94
CA ALA A 609 -21.09 4.64 -28.42
C ALA A 609 -19.76 5.39 -28.25
N PHE A 610 -18.94 5.02 -27.25
CA PHE A 610 -17.61 5.60 -27.08
C PHE A 610 -16.63 5.25 -28.18
N GLN A 611 -16.90 4.22 -28.98
CA GLN A 611 -16.07 3.91 -30.15
C GLN A 611 -16.16 5.04 -31.17
N ASP A 612 -17.35 5.62 -31.39
CA ASP A 612 -17.52 6.78 -32.28
C ASP A 612 -16.85 8.03 -31.71
N PHE A 613 -16.97 8.27 -30.40
CA PHE A 613 -16.24 9.34 -29.72
C PHE A 613 -14.72 9.25 -29.95
N LEU A 614 -14.14 8.04 -29.85
CA LEU A 614 -12.71 7.83 -30.07
C LEU A 614 -12.31 8.10 -31.52
N LEU A 615 -13.15 7.71 -32.49
CA LEU A 615 -12.91 7.89 -33.92
C LEU A 615 -13.00 9.35 -34.36
N ILE A 616 -14.05 10.07 -33.94
CA ILE A 616 -14.32 11.46 -34.33
C ILE A 616 -13.18 12.40 -33.89
N ASN A 617 -12.58 12.14 -32.73
CA ASN A 617 -11.48 12.93 -32.19
C ASN A 617 -10.08 12.43 -32.63
N GLU A 618 -10.01 11.43 -33.51
CA GLU A 618 -8.76 10.87 -34.06
C GLU A 618 -7.74 10.32 -33.04
N PHE A 619 -8.19 10.01 -31.81
CA PHE A 619 -7.31 9.49 -30.75
C PHE A 619 -6.51 8.23 -31.14
N PRO A 620 -7.05 7.25 -31.91
CA PRO A 620 -6.27 6.08 -32.31
C PRO A 620 -5.01 6.44 -33.11
N LYS A 621 -5.09 7.39 -34.05
CA LYS A 621 -3.93 7.81 -34.86
C LYS A 621 -2.92 8.57 -34.00
N VAL A 622 -3.40 9.53 -33.21
CA VAL A 622 -2.55 10.35 -32.33
C VAL A 622 -1.78 9.47 -31.34
N ALA A 623 -2.42 8.44 -30.76
CA ALA A 623 -1.75 7.51 -29.87
C ALA A 623 -0.59 6.77 -30.56
N VAL A 624 -0.77 6.37 -31.83
CA VAL A 624 0.30 5.72 -32.61
C VAL A 624 1.45 6.68 -32.93
N ASP A 625 1.14 7.96 -33.17
CA ASP A 625 2.16 8.98 -33.36
C ASP A 625 2.96 9.23 -32.06
N ILE A 626 2.28 9.29 -30.90
CA ILE A 626 2.91 9.42 -29.58
C ILE A 626 3.89 8.28 -29.30
N ILE A 627 3.49 7.03 -29.60
CA ILE A 627 4.36 5.86 -29.44
C ILE A 627 5.71 6.03 -30.18
N LYS A 628 5.69 6.72 -31.33
CA LYS A 628 6.87 6.90 -32.19
C LYS A 628 7.67 8.16 -31.90
N THR A 629 7.04 9.19 -31.35
CA THR A 629 7.59 10.56 -31.35
C THR A 629 7.72 11.21 -29.97
N ASP A 630 7.04 10.71 -28.93
CA ASP A 630 7.15 11.30 -27.59
C ASP A 630 8.48 10.91 -26.94
N ASP A 631 9.19 11.88 -26.35
CA ASP A 631 10.49 11.64 -25.71
C ASP A 631 10.35 10.86 -24.39
N GLU A 632 9.16 10.85 -23.78
CA GLU A 632 8.94 10.32 -22.43
C GLU A 632 8.40 8.88 -22.45
N SER A 633 9.17 7.99 -21.84
CA SER A 633 8.90 6.54 -21.85
C SER A 633 7.60 6.15 -21.13
N TYR A 634 7.19 6.88 -20.09
CA TYR A 634 5.90 6.67 -19.43
C TYR A 634 4.73 6.98 -20.36
N VAL A 635 4.78 8.09 -21.10
CA VAL A 635 3.74 8.48 -22.05
C VAL A 635 3.64 7.47 -23.19
N ARG A 636 4.78 7.03 -23.73
CA ARG A 636 4.83 5.97 -24.76
C ARG A 636 4.27 4.65 -24.26
N ALA A 637 4.58 4.26 -23.02
CA ALA A 637 4.03 3.05 -22.40
C ALA A 637 2.50 3.13 -22.28
N SER A 638 1.96 4.23 -21.75
CA SER A 638 0.50 4.42 -21.64
C SER A 638 -0.19 4.47 -23.01
N ALA A 639 0.47 5.01 -24.03
CA ALA A 639 -0.04 5.00 -25.40
C ALA A 639 -0.05 3.58 -25.99
N LEU A 640 0.98 2.77 -25.75
CA LEU A 640 1.03 1.35 -26.12
C LEU A 640 -0.11 0.56 -25.46
N THR A 641 -0.34 0.76 -24.16
CA THR A 641 -1.46 0.13 -23.44
C THR A 641 -2.79 0.54 -24.05
N PHE A 642 -2.99 1.82 -24.34
CA PHE A 642 -4.21 2.33 -24.97
C PHE A 642 -4.44 1.71 -26.36
N VAL A 643 -3.40 1.64 -27.21
CA VAL A 643 -3.49 1.02 -28.55
C VAL A 643 -3.76 -0.48 -28.45
N ALA A 644 -3.12 -1.19 -27.51
CA ALA A 644 -3.35 -2.60 -27.26
C ALA A 644 -4.83 -2.87 -26.92
N THR A 645 -5.47 -2.02 -26.11
CA THR A 645 -6.91 -2.10 -25.84
C THR A 645 -7.75 -1.85 -27.10
N MET A 646 -7.40 -0.84 -27.91
CA MET A 646 -8.20 -0.48 -29.10
C MET A 646 -8.18 -1.56 -30.19
N ILE A 647 -7.10 -2.34 -30.32
CA ILE A 647 -6.99 -3.43 -31.31
C ILE A 647 -8.03 -4.52 -31.10
N ARG A 648 -8.54 -4.68 -29.88
CA ARG A 648 -9.59 -5.65 -29.54
C ARG A 648 -10.95 -5.23 -30.08
N ILE A 649 -11.13 -3.96 -30.45
CA ILE A 649 -12.39 -3.38 -30.91
C ILE A 649 -12.39 -3.30 -32.44
N ASN A 650 -13.10 -4.23 -33.10
CA ASN A 650 -13.13 -4.37 -34.56
C ASN A 650 -13.43 -3.05 -35.31
N LYS A 651 -14.36 -2.23 -34.80
CA LYS A 651 -14.71 -0.95 -35.43
C LYS A 651 -13.52 0.03 -35.47
N LEU A 652 -12.75 0.14 -34.39
CA LEU A 652 -11.57 1.01 -34.32
C LEU A 652 -10.43 0.46 -35.18
N TRP A 653 -10.27 -0.87 -35.17
CA TRP A 653 -9.30 -1.57 -36.01
C TRP A 653 -9.52 -1.31 -37.50
N GLU A 654 -10.71 -1.62 -38.01
CA GLU A 654 -11.03 -1.53 -39.44
C GLU A 654 -10.95 -0.10 -39.97
N GLN A 655 -11.36 0.89 -39.18
CA GLN A 655 -11.47 2.27 -39.66
C GLN A 655 -10.17 3.08 -39.59
N GLN A 656 -9.31 2.87 -38.58
CA GLN A 656 -8.11 3.70 -38.39
C GLN A 656 -6.82 2.90 -38.16
N LEU A 657 -6.83 1.85 -37.34
CA LEU A 657 -5.57 1.17 -36.94
C LEU A 657 -5.02 0.22 -38.00
N SER A 658 -5.87 -0.44 -38.79
CA SER A 658 -5.45 -1.37 -39.86
C SER A 658 -4.65 -0.70 -40.98
N GLN A 659 -4.74 0.63 -41.09
CA GLN A 659 -3.99 1.43 -42.06
C GLN A 659 -2.54 1.68 -41.62
N VAL A 660 -2.23 1.42 -40.34
CA VAL A 660 -0.90 1.65 -39.77
C VAL A 660 -0.17 0.33 -39.59
N ASN A 661 1.12 0.30 -39.93
CA ASN A 661 1.96 -0.89 -39.77
C ASN A 661 2.40 -1.06 -38.31
N LEU A 662 1.45 -1.47 -37.45
CA LEU A 662 1.66 -1.64 -36.01
C LEU A 662 2.56 -2.82 -35.66
N SER A 663 2.56 -3.88 -36.46
CA SER A 663 3.39 -5.07 -36.23
C SER A 663 4.87 -4.76 -36.39
N GLU A 664 5.25 -4.06 -37.46
CA GLU A 664 6.64 -3.64 -37.67
C GLU A 664 7.07 -2.60 -36.63
N THR A 665 6.20 -1.63 -36.33
CA THR A 665 6.46 -0.61 -35.28
C THR A 665 6.74 -1.26 -33.93
N ALA A 666 5.93 -2.24 -33.53
CA ALA A 666 6.11 -2.92 -32.24
C ALA A 666 7.38 -3.79 -32.20
N ILE A 667 7.73 -4.47 -33.31
CA ILE A 667 8.97 -5.25 -33.38
C ILE A 667 10.21 -4.35 -33.32
N ASP A 668 10.17 -3.18 -33.97
CA ASP A 668 11.26 -2.21 -33.95
C ASP A 668 11.46 -1.61 -32.55
N LEU A 669 10.37 -1.21 -31.89
CA LEU A 669 10.40 -0.73 -30.51
C LEU A 669 10.98 -1.78 -29.56
N LEU A 670 10.53 -3.04 -29.65
CA LEU A 670 11.03 -4.09 -28.77
C LEU A 670 12.54 -4.32 -28.92
N ARG A 671 13.11 -4.06 -30.10
CA ARG A 671 14.53 -4.23 -30.37
C ARG A 671 15.38 -3.03 -29.94
N ASN A 672 14.91 -1.82 -30.21
CA ASN A 672 15.73 -0.61 -30.11
C ASN A 672 15.51 0.17 -28.80
N GLU A 673 14.44 -0.12 -28.07
CA GLU A 673 14.06 0.62 -26.87
C GLU A 673 14.92 0.30 -25.64
N SER A 674 15.43 1.34 -24.98
CA SER A 674 16.21 1.20 -23.74
C SER A 674 15.33 0.94 -22.52
N GLU A 675 14.15 1.55 -22.46
CA GLU A 675 13.31 1.49 -21.26
C GLU A 675 12.46 0.23 -21.18
N ALA A 676 12.64 -0.54 -20.11
CA ALA A 676 11.92 -1.79 -19.88
C ALA A 676 10.40 -1.61 -19.83
N ILE A 677 9.92 -0.46 -19.34
CA ILE A 677 8.47 -0.16 -19.26
C ILE A 677 7.82 -0.13 -20.65
N VAL A 678 8.51 0.43 -21.65
CA VAL A 678 8.02 0.52 -23.04
C VAL A 678 8.13 -0.84 -23.72
N ARG A 679 9.23 -1.57 -23.53
CA ARG A 679 9.36 -2.95 -24.03
C ARG A 679 8.28 -3.88 -23.47
N ARG A 680 7.94 -3.74 -22.19
CA ARG A 680 6.88 -4.49 -21.52
C ARG A 680 5.52 -4.28 -22.19
N GLU A 681 5.11 -3.03 -22.39
CA GLU A 681 3.83 -2.72 -23.04
C GLU A 681 3.85 -3.08 -24.54
N THR A 682 5.01 -3.01 -25.19
CA THR A 682 5.19 -3.44 -26.58
C THR A 682 4.97 -4.95 -26.75
N VAL A 683 5.46 -5.75 -25.80
CA VAL A 683 5.19 -7.20 -25.77
C VAL A 683 3.70 -7.47 -25.62
N THR A 684 3.01 -6.73 -24.75
CA THR A 684 1.54 -6.81 -24.62
C THR A 684 0.85 -6.45 -25.93
N LEU A 685 1.28 -5.40 -26.63
CA LEU A 685 0.72 -5.00 -27.92
C LEU A 685 0.85 -6.11 -28.97
N ILE A 686 2.04 -6.72 -29.13
CA ILE A 686 2.23 -7.83 -30.09
C ILE A 686 1.34 -9.03 -29.73
N LYS A 687 1.16 -9.30 -28.44
CA LYS A 687 0.24 -10.35 -27.98
C LYS A 687 -1.21 -10.05 -28.38
N GLU A 688 -1.70 -8.84 -28.14
CA GLU A 688 -3.06 -8.46 -28.55
C GLU A 688 -3.23 -8.48 -30.08
N LEU A 689 -2.21 -8.04 -30.85
CA LEU A 689 -2.20 -8.13 -32.32
C LEU A 689 -2.32 -9.58 -32.79
N TYR A 690 -1.60 -10.52 -32.17
CA TYR A 690 -1.66 -11.93 -32.52
C TYR A 690 -3.01 -12.57 -32.18
N VAL A 691 -3.58 -12.25 -31.02
CA VAL A 691 -4.83 -12.87 -30.54
C VAL A 691 -6.05 -12.39 -31.31
N HIS A 692 -6.13 -11.09 -31.62
CA HIS A 692 -7.35 -10.48 -32.13
C HIS A 692 -7.35 -10.24 -33.65
N GLN A 693 -6.19 -10.25 -34.31
CA GLN A 693 -6.07 -9.90 -35.73
C GLN A 693 -5.48 -11.03 -36.56
N ASN A 694 -5.84 -11.04 -37.86
CA ASN A 694 -5.35 -12.03 -38.81
C ASN A 694 -4.12 -11.52 -39.57
N TRP A 695 -3.08 -12.35 -39.63
CA TRP A 695 -1.79 -11.97 -40.21
C TRP A 695 -1.29 -13.01 -41.22
N SER A 696 -0.41 -12.58 -42.12
CA SER A 696 0.31 -13.51 -43.00
C SER A 696 1.31 -14.34 -42.19
N LYS A 697 1.74 -15.47 -42.76
CA LYS A 697 2.72 -16.35 -42.09
C LYS A 697 4.06 -15.65 -41.83
N GLU A 698 4.47 -14.74 -42.72
CA GLU A 698 5.70 -13.97 -42.58
C GLU A 698 5.66 -13.04 -41.35
N VAL A 699 4.53 -12.38 -41.12
CA VAL A 699 4.34 -11.48 -39.97
C VAL A 699 4.29 -12.28 -38.67
N ILE A 700 3.56 -13.41 -38.65
CA ILE A 700 3.52 -14.31 -37.49
C ILE A 700 4.94 -14.79 -37.13
N ASN A 701 5.72 -15.26 -38.11
CA ASN A 701 7.09 -15.70 -37.87
C ASN A 701 7.97 -14.57 -37.28
N SER A 702 7.76 -13.33 -37.71
CA SER A 702 8.48 -12.17 -37.20
C SER A 702 8.11 -11.87 -35.74
N MET A 703 6.81 -11.92 -35.40
CA MET A 703 6.33 -11.80 -34.02
C MET A 703 6.87 -12.91 -33.13
N LEU A 704 6.85 -14.17 -33.59
CA LEU A 704 7.38 -15.32 -32.84
C LEU A 704 8.87 -15.17 -32.53
N ARG A 705 9.65 -14.70 -33.51
CA ARG A 705 11.08 -14.42 -33.30
C ARG A 705 11.29 -13.32 -32.26
N ALA A 706 10.53 -12.23 -32.34
CA ALA A 706 10.62 -11.13 -31.38
C ALA A 706 10.25 -11.59 -29.96
N MET A 707 9.18 -12.38 -29.82
CA MET A 707 8.74 -12.95 -28.54
C MET A 707 9.69 -13.98 -27.95
N CYS A 708 10.36 -14.76 -28.80
CA CYS A 708 11.41 -15.69 -28.38
C CYS A 708 12.57 -14.92 -27.76
N ILE A 709 13.03 -13.84 -28.43
CA ILE A 709 14.12 -13.01 -27.93
C ILE A 709 13.72 -12.34 -26.61
N ALA A 710 12.54 -11.72 -26.54
CA ALA A 710 12.09 -11.03 -25.33
C ALA A 710 11.88 -11.98 -24.13
N ALA A 711 11.41 -13.21 -24.36
CA ALA A 711 11.22 -14.18 -23.28
C ALA A 711 12.53 -14.72 -22.69
N VAL A 712 13.60 -14.75 -23.48
CA VAL A 712 14.85 -15.45 -23.12
C VAL A 712 15.99 -14.48 -22.79
N PHE A 713 16.11 -13.38 -23.53
CA PHE A 713 17.29 -12.50 -23.49
C PHE A 713 17.00 -11.08 -22.99
N ASP A 714 15.75 -10.68 -22.74
CA ASP A 714 15.51 -9.36 -22.15
C ASP A 714 16.13 -9.28 -20.76
N LEU A 715 16.68 -8.14 -20.36
CA LEU A 715 17.28 -7.97 -19.04
C LEU A 715 16.24 -7.88 -17.92
N HIS A 716 15.00 -7.49 -18.24
CA HIS A 716 13.97 -7.23 -17.24
C HIS A 716 12.94 -8.36 -17.16
N TRP A 717 12.80 -8.96 -15.97
CA TRP A 717 11.90 -10.09 -15.74
C TRP A 717 10.43 -9.80 -16.11
N GLU A 718 9.92 -8.57 -15.93
CA GLU A 718 8.57 -8.20 -16.35
C GLU A 718 8.35 -8.30 -17.87
N VAL A 719 9.39 -8.03 -18.69
CA VAL A 719 9.30 -8.17 -20.15
C VAL A 719 9.28 -9.66 -20.51
N LYS A 720 10.18 -10.45 -19.91
CA LYS A 720 10.22 -11.92 -20.08
C LYS A 720 8.89 -12.58 -19.71
N THR A 721 8.31 -12.23 -18.56
CA THR A 721 7.04 -12.80 -18.08
C THR A 721 5.84 -12.42 -18.96
N ASN A 722 5.78 -11.19 -19.47
CA ASN A 722 4.76 -10.81 -20.45
C ASN A 722 4.93 -11.54 -21.79
N ALA A 723 6.16 -11.80 -22.22
CA ALA A 723 6.42 -12.60 -23.42
C ALA A 723 6.02 -14.06 -23.20
N LEU A 724 6.20 -14.61 -22.00
CA LEU A 724 5.65 -15.92 -21.64
C LEU A 724 4.12 -15.95 -21.63
N SER A 725 3.45 -14.85 -21.28
CA SER A 725 1.99 -14.73 -21.41
C SER A 725 1.54 -14.85 -22.87
N PHE A 726 2.31 -14.31 -23.82
CA PHE A 726 2.10 -14.56 -25.25
C PHE A 726 2.20 -16.04 -25.58
N TRP A 727 3.24 -16.74 -25.10
CA TRP A 727 3.40 -18.17 -25.34
C TRP A 727 2.29 -19.03 -24.71
N ASP A 728 1.74 -18.66 -23.54
CA ASP A 728 0.56 -19.31 -22.96
C ASP A 728 -0.67 -19.19 -23.87
N HIS A 729 -0.92 -18.00 -24.43
CA HIS A 729 -1.99 -17.79 -25.41
C HIS A 729 -1.74 -18.55 -26.71
N PHE A 730 -0.48 -18.60 -27.16
CA PHE A 730 -0.06 -19.33 -28.34
C PHE A 730 -0.35 -20.84 -28.22
N VAL A 731 -0.05 -21.43 -27.07
CA VAL A 731 -0.38 -22.83 -26.75
C VAL A 731 -1.89 -23.05 -26.77
N LYS A 732 -2.67 -22.19 -26.09
CA LYS A 732 -4.14 -22.29 -26.08
C LYS A 732 -4.73 -22.22 -27.48
N SER A 733 -4.27 -21.29 -28.31
CA SER A 733 -4.71 -21.12 -29.70
C SER A 733 -4.48 -22.39 -30.53
N HIS A 734 -3.29 -23.00 -30.45
CA HIS A 734 -2.99 -24.25 -31.16
C HIS A 734 -3.86 -25.42 -30.69
N LEU A 735 -4.17 -25.51 -29.39
CA LEU A 735 -5.06 -26.54 -28.86
C LEU A 735 -6.52 -26.31 -29.26
N THR A 736 -6.98 -25.06 -29.26
CA THR A 736 -8.32 -24.69 -29.74
C THR A 736 -8.49 -24.94 -31.24
N ASP A 737 -7.45 -24.71 -32.05
CA ASP A 737 -7.46 -25.06 -33.49
C ASP A 737 -7.58 -26.57 -33.73
N GLN A 738 -7.13 -27.38 -32.78
CA GLN A 738 -7.36 -28.82 -32.78
C GLN A 738 -8.75 -29.22 -32.22
N GLY A 739 -9.56 -28.27 -31.76
CA GLY A 739 -10.95 -28.48 -31.34
C GLY A 739 -11.16 -28.54 -29.82
N MET A 740 -10.20 -28.08 -29.02
CA MET A 740 -10.34 -27.95 -27.56
C MET A 740 -11.16 -26.70 -27.18
N LEU A 741 -12.17 -26.88 -26.32
CA LEU A 741 -13.04 -25.82 -25.78
C LEU A 741 -13.05 -25.90 -24.25
N ASP A 742 -12.92 -24.78 -23.54
CA ASP A 742 -12.94 -24.75 -22.07
C ASP A 742 -12.00 -25.78 -21.40
N ASN A 743 -10.78 -25.90 -21.94
CA ASN A 743 -9.75 -26.87 -21.49
C ASN A 743 -10.16 -28.35 -21.60
N CYS A 744 -11.17 -28.66 -22.41
CA CYS A 744 -11.65 -30.01 -22.65
C CYS A 744 -11.93 -30.26 -24.15
N PHE A 745 -11.76 -31.49 -24.60
CA PHE A 745 -12.27 -31.90 -25.91
C PHE A 745 -13.77 -32.25 -25.80
N PRO A 746 -14.66 -31.64 -26.62
CA PRO A 746 -16.06 -32.04 -26.70
C PRO A 746 -16.22 -33.43 -27.34
N ASN A 747 -17.40 -34.04 -27.23
CA ASN A 747 -17.64 -35.39 -27.81
C ASN A 747 -17.54 -35.43 -29.34
N VAL A 748 -17.80 -34.30 -29.99
CA VAL A 748 -17.71 -34.12 -31.44
C VAL A 748 -17.13 -32.73 -31.72
N THR A 749 -16.36 -32.59 -32.80
CA THR A 749 -15.85 -31.29 -33.26
C THR A 749 -15.91 -31.20 -34.78
N PHE A 750 -16.05 -29.99 -35.32
CA PHE A 750 -16.02 -29.76 -36.75
C PHE A 750 -14.56 -29.71 -37.23
N SER A 751 -14.16 -30.65 -38.08
CA SER A 751 -12.84 -30.65 -38.69
C SER A 751 -12.81 -29.65 -39.85
N LYS A 752 -12.06 -28.56 -39.72
CA LYS A 752 -11.83 -27.59 -40.82
C LYS A 752 -11.12 -28.26 -42.02
N GLU A 753 -10.26 -29.24 -41.75
CA GLU A 753 -9.49 -30.00 -42.75
C GLU A 753 -10.36 -30.96 -43.58
N HIS A 754 -11.35 -31.59 -42.95
CA HIS A 754 -12.21 -32.61 -43.60
C HIS A 754 -13.63 -32.09 -43.91
N ARG A 755 -13.94 -30.84 -43.52
CA ARG A 755 -15.27 -30.18 -43.62
C ARG A 755 -16.43 -31.06 -43.13
N LYS A 756 -16.21 -31.83 -42.04
CA LYS A 756 -17.18 -32.76 -41.44
C LYS A 756 -17.10 -32.75 -39.91
N ILE A 757 -18.20 -33.15 -39.26
CA ILE A 757 -18.25 -33.40 -37.82
C ILE A 757 -17.53 -34.72 -37.54
N VAL A 758 -16.48 -34.68 -36.71
CA VAL A 758 -15.67 -35.83 -36.32
C VAL A 758 -15.96 -36.15 -34.86
N ALA A 759 -16.22 -37.42 -34.54
CA ALA A 759 -16.31 -37.89 -33.16
C ALA A 759 -14.91 -37.93 -32.54
N LEU A 760 -14.76 -37.30 -31.38
CA LEU A 760 -13.48 -37.21 -30.67
C LEU A 760 -13.36 -38.40 -29.71
N ASN A 761 -12.88 -39.52 -30.24
CA ASN A 761 -12.47 -40.66 -29.42
C ASN A 761 -11.04 -40.44 -28.87
N GLU A 762 -10.64 -41.28 -27.91
CA GLU A 762 -9.34 -41.16 -27.23
C GLU A 762 -8.15 -41.19 -28.22
N THR A 763 -8.22 -41.98 -29.28
CA THR A 763 -7.17 -42.06 -30.32
C THR A 763 -7.09 -40.82 -31.19
N GLU A 764 -8.22 -40.24 -31.60
CA GLU A 764 -8.27 -39.00 -32.38
C GLU A 764 -7.82 -37.80 -31.53
N ILE A 765 -8.17 -37.75 -30.25
CA ILE A 765 -7.69 -36.71 -29.32
C ILE A 765 -6.17 -36.78 -29.17
N LYS A 766 -5.61 -37.98 -28.93
CA LYS A 766 -4.15 -38.19 -28.87
C LYS A 766 -3.45 -37.77 -30.17
N ARG A 767 -4.03 -38.11 -31.34
CA ARG A 767 -3.49 -37.71 -32.65
C ARG A 767 -3.44 -36.19 -32.81
N ARG A 768 -4.51 -35.50 -32.42
CA ARG A 768 -4.62 -34.04 -32.52
C ARG A 768 -3.70 -33.32 -31.54
N LEU A 769 -3.60 -33.79 -30.31
CA LEU A 769 -2.65 -33.25 -29.32
C LEU A 769 -1.20 -33.41 -29.77
N ASN A 770 -0.83 -34.57 -30.33
CA ASN A 770 0.51 -34.75 -30.93
C ASN A 770 0.75 -33.77 -32.09
N LYS A 771 -0.23 -33.59 -32.98
CA LYS A 771 -0.16 -32.59 -34.07
C LYS A 771 0.04 -31.17 -33.54
N ALA A 772 -0.66 -30.78 -32.46
CA ALA A 772 -0.48 -29.47 -31.82
C ALA A 772 0.93 -29.31 -31.24
N LEU A 773 1.42 -30.33 -30.52
CA LEU A 773 2.75 -30.31 -29.92
C LEU A 773 3.87 -30.29 -30.96
N ASP A 774 3.74 -31.03 -32.07
CA ASP A 774 4.70 -30.99 -33.17
C ASP A 774 4.77 -29.60 -33.81
N GLU A 775 3.63 -28.91 -33.94
CA GLU A 775 3.58 -27.54 -34.46
C GLU A 775 4.18 -26.52 -33.46
N LEU A 776 3.86 -26.65 -32.17
CA LEU A 776 4.45 -25.83 -31.11
C LEU A 776 5.98 -26.01 -31.02
N ALA A 777 6.48 -27.23 -31.24
CA ALA A 777 7.91 -27.52 -31.31
C ALA A 777 8.55 -26.83 -32.52
N ARG A 778 7.93 -26.99 -33.70
CA ARG A 778 8.39 -26.39 -34.97
C ARG A 778 8.50 -24.86 -34.90
N GLN A 779 7.63 -24.23 -34.13
CA GLN A 779 7.58 -22.78 -33.92
C GLN A 779 8.38 -22.32 -32.68
N SER A 780 9.25 -23.18 -32.13
CA SER A 780 10.15 -22.88 -31.00
C SER A 780 9.47 -22.65 -29.64
N CYS A 781 8.15 -22.76 -29.52
CA CYS A 781 7.42 -22.53 -28.26
C CYS A 781 7.90 -23.48 -27.15
N LEU A 782 8.04 -24.77 -27.46
CA LEU A 782 8.47 -25.77 -26.47
C LEU A 782 9.91 -25.52 -25.99
N GLY A 783 10.79 -25.07 -26.89
CA GLY A 783 12.16 -24.69 -26.56
C GLY A 783 12.22 -23.47 -25.64
N VAL A 784 11.43 -22.43 -25.91
CA VAL A 784 11.35 -21.23 -25.06
C VAL A 784 10.90 -21.59 -23.65
N LEU A 785 9.87 -22.43 -23.50
CA LEU A 785 9.38 -22.86 -22.18
C LEU A 785 10.45 -23.62 -21.39
N LEU A 786 11.21 -24.53 -22.02
CA LEU A 786 12.26 -25.26 -21.31
C LEU A 786 13.45 -24.39 -20.90
N VAL A 787 13.86 -23.44 -21.74
CA VAL A 787 14.95 -22.50 -21.41
C VAL A 787 14.54 -21.60 -20.26
N THR A 788 13.35 -20.99 -20.33
CA THR A 788 12.84 -20.08 -19.28
C THR A 788 12.50 -20.80 -17.97
N LEU A 789 12.18 -22.09 -18.01
CA LEU A 789 12.04 -22.93 -16.81
C LEU A 789 13.38 -23.07 -16.07
N LYS A 790 14.49 -23.08 -16.80
CA LYS A 790 15.87 -23.15 -16.27
C LYS A 790 16.51 -21.78 -16.13
N ASP A 791 15.72 -20.71 -16.09
CA ASP A 791 16.25 -19.36 -15.87
C ASP A 791 16.79 -19.27 -14.43
N ASP A 792 18.11 -19.19 -14.32
CA ASP A 792 18.82 -19.08 -13.06
C ASP A 792 18.84 -17.63 -12.55
N SER A 793 18.67 -16.66 -13.44
CA SER A 793 18.68 -15.22 -13.11
C SER A 793 17.36 -14.74 -12.51
N ASP A 794 16.23 -15.17 -13.07
CA ASP A 794 14.90 -14.66 -12.71
C ASP A 794 13.95 -15.76 -12.20
N PHE A 795 13.75 -15.81 -10.88
CA PHE A 795 12.86 -16.81 -10.28
C PHE A 795 11.39 -16.62 -10.69
N GLU A 796 10.94 -15.37 -10.90
CA GLU A 796 9.57 -15.10 -11.38
C GLU A 796 9.32 -15.69 -12.78
N VAL A 797 10.31 -15.60 -13.68
CA VAL A 797 10.24 -16.15 -15.04
C VAL A 797 10.13 -17.67 -14.99
N CYS A 798 10.96 -18.29 -14.16
CA CYS A 798 10.93 -19.73 -13.88
C CYS A 798 9.55 -20.19 -13.41
N LYS A 799 8.92 -19.49 -12.46
CA LYS A 799 7.56 -19.80 -11.97
C LYS A 799 6.50 -19.66 -13.05
N VAL A 800 6.54 -18.61 -13.86
CA VAL A 800 5.56 -18.40 -14.95
C VAL A 800 5.67 -19.52 -15.98
N SER A 801 6.90 -19.88 -16.38
CA SER A 801 7.13 -21.00 -17.30
C SER A 801 6.67 -22.34 -16.71
N ALA A 802 7.00 -22.62 -15.45
CA ALA A 802 6.54 -23.80 -14.73
C ALA A 802 5.00 -23.90 -14.69
N ALA A 803 4.30 -22.78 -14.47
CA ALA A 803 2.84 -22.76 -14.46
C ALA A 803 2.22 -23.08 -15.83
N ILE A 804 2.81 -22.58 -16.93
CA ILE A 804 2.37 -22.89 -18.30
C ILE A 804 2.60 -24.38 -18.61
N ILE A 805 3.80 -24.88 -18.31
CA ILE A 805 4.16 -26.29 -18.49
C ILE A 805 3.27 -27.18 -17.64
N GLY A 806 2.98 -26.80 -16.39
CA GLY A 806 2.09 -27.53 -15.49
C GLY A 806 0.68 -27.68 -16.06
N LYS A 807 0.08 -26.58 -16.55
CA LYS A 807 -1.23 -26.62 -17.22
C LYS A 807 -1.22 -27.56 -18.43
N LEU A 808 -0.17 -27.49 -19.25
CA LEU A 808 -0.01 -28.37 -20.41
C LEU A 808 0.15 -29.83 -19.98
N LYS A 809 0.98 -30.12 -18.98
CA LYS A 809 1.20 -31.47 -18.41
C LYS A 809 -0.10 -32.07 -17.88
N THR A 810 -0.89 -31.30 -17.11
CA THR A 810 -2.22 -31.75 -16.64
C THR A 810 -3.16 -32.08 -17.80
N CYS A 811 -3.16 -31.26 -18.87
CA CYS A 811 -3.94 -31.54 -20.07
C CYS A 811 -3.49 -32.84 -20.76
N LEU A 812 -2.19 -33.07 -20.88
CA LEU A 812 -1.63 -34.27 -21.53
C LEU A 812 -1.90 -35.55 -20.73
N LEU A 813 -1.80 -35.49 -19.39
CA LEU A 813 -2.12 -36.62 -18.50
C LEU A 813 -3.60 -37.00 -18.56
N LYS A 814 -4.49 -36.01 -18.62
CA LYS A 814 -5.94 -36.24 -18.76
C LYS A 814 -6.30 -37.10 -19.97
N TYR A 815 -5.50 -37.03 -21.03
CA TYR A 815 -5.69 -37.80 -22.27
C TYR A 815 -4.64 -38.88 -22.50
N LYS A 816 -3.95 -39.32 -21.44
CA LYS A 816 -3.01 -40.46 -21.41
C LYS A 816 -1.92 -40.42 -22.49
N LEU A 817 -1.30 -39.26 -22.68
CA LEU A 817 -0.15 -39.08 -23.58
C LEU A 817 1.20 -39.46 -22.95
N ASP A 818 1.18 -39.87 -21.70
CA ASP A 818 2.28 -40.47 -20.92
C ASP A 818 2.45 -41.98 -21.19
N GLU A 819 1.43 -42.65 -21.75
CA GLU A 819 1.50 -44.07 -22.09
C GLU A 819 2.31 -44.30 -23.39
N PRO A 820 3.27 -45.23 -23.42
CA PRO A 820 3.96 -45.61 -24.66
C PRO A 820 2.93 -46.16 -25.66
N SER A 821 2.96 -45.64 -26.89
CA SER A 821 2.10 -46.11 -27.97
C SER A 821 2.22 -47.62 -28.11
N SER A 822 1.12 -48.37 -27.93
CA SER A 822 1.08 -49.78 -28.27
C SER A 822 1.40 -49.95 -29.76
N PRO A 823 2.19 -50.98 -30.14
CA PRO A 823 2.54 -51.19 -31.53
C PRO A 823 1.26 -51.48 -32.32
N VAL A 824 0.92 -50.60 -33.24
CA VAL A 824 -0.07 -50.90 -34.28
C VAL A 824 0.56 -51.97 -35.16
N GLU A 825 -0.06 -53.15 -35.21
CA GLU A 825 0.27 -54.21 -36.17
C GLU A 825 0.07 -53.69 -37.60
N ASN A 826 1.17 -53.30 -38.23
CA ASN A 826 1.20 -53.07 -39.67
C ASN A 826 1.20 -54.43 -40.38
N HIS A 827 0.05 -54.84 -40.90
CA HIS A 827 0.00 -55.85 -41.95
C HIS A 827 0.43 -55.21 -43.28
N SER A 828 1.67 -55.53 -43.68
CA SER A 828 2.20 -55.75 -45.05
C SER A 828 2.12 -54.57 -46.06
N VAL A 829 3.04 -54.31 -47.01
CA VAL A 829 3.99 -55.13 -47.80
C VAL A 829 5.19 -54.25 -48.22
N ILE A 830 6.40 -54.79 -48.06
CA ILE A 830 7.65 -54.70 -48.86
C ILE A 830 7.67 -53.68 -50.03
N ASP A 831 8.67 -52.78 -50.06
CA ASP A 831 9.72 -52.87 -51.09
C ASP A 831 11.06 -52.22 -50.68
N THR A 832 12.12 -53.00 -50.94
CA THR A 832 13.55 -52.75 -50.73
C THR A 832 14.10 -51.60 -51.58
N VAL A 833 15.14 -50.88 -51.11
CA VAL A 833 16.49 -50.88 -51.71
C VAL A 833 17.52 -50.39 -50.69
N TYR A 834 18.58 -51.18 -50.58
CA TYR A 834 19.77 -51.07 -49.74
C TYR A 834 20.82 -50.20 -50.46
N VAL A 835 21.47 -49.24 -49.79
CA VAL A 835 22.87 -48.87 -50.09
C VAL A 835 23.61 -48.54 -48.79
N LYS A 836 24.69 -49.30 -48.59
CA LYS A 836 25.74 -49.18 -47.57
C LYS A 836 26.47 -47.85 -47.67
N GLU A 837 26.79 -47.24 -46.53
CA GLU A 837 28.01 -46.45 -46.37
C GLU A 837 28.92 -47.07 -45.31
N THR A 838 30.17 -47.27 -45.72
CA THR A 838 31.31 -47.83 -45.01
C THR A 838 31.91 -46.83 -44.00
N PRO A 839 32.52 -47.31 -42.91
CA PRO A 839 33.22 -46.47 -41.93
C PRO A 839 34.60 -46.09 -42.47
N SER A 840 34.98 -44.82 -42.32
CA SER A 840 36.35 -44.37 -42.56
C SER A 840 36.95 -43.76 -41.29
N ILE A 841 38.15 -44.24 -41.00
CA ILE A 841 39.06 -43.93 -39.91
C ILE A 841 40.11 -42.93 -40.44
N LEU A 842 40.72 -42.17 -39.52
CA LEU A 842 42.04 -41.48 -39.53
C LEU A 842 41.86 -39.98 -39.23
N SER A 843 42.18 -39.44 -38.04
CA SER A 843 43.42 -39.38 -37.24
C SER A 843 44.21 -38.09 -37.45
N SER A 844 44.50 -37.40 -36.32
CA SER A 844 45.76 -36.69 -36.01
C SER A 844 45.99 -35.34 -36.74
N ILE A 845 46.60 -34.26 -36.22
CA ILE A 845 47.61 -34.00 -35.17
C ILE A 845 47.50 -32.50 -34.75
N TYR A 846 48.14 -32.15 -33.62
CA TYR A 846 48.73 -30.86 -33.18
C TYR A 846 47.93 -30.15 -32.06
N ASP A 847 48.20 -30.41 -30.78
CA ASP A 847 49.39 -30.01 -29.99
C ASP A 847 49.76 -28.53 -30.16
N GLU A 848 49.25 -27.69 -29.25
CA GLU A 848 49.89 -26.45 -28.79
C GLU A 848 49.09 -25.90 -27.59
N LYS A 849 49.28 -26.49 -26.41
CA LYS A 849 48.79 -25.91 -25.14
C LYS A 849 49.72 -26.27 -23.99
N MET A 850 51.00 -25.94 -24.13
CA MET A 850 51.95 -25.94 -23.00
C MET A 850 53.17 -25.07 -23.32
N GLN A 851 52.99 -23.75 -23.51
CA GLN A 851 54.15 -22.86 -23.61
C GLN A 851 53.97 -21.40 -23.16
N ASN A 852 52.87 -21.03 -22.50
CA ASN A 852 52.60 -19.61 -22.18
C ASN A 852 52.61 -19.24 -20.68
N VAL A 853 53.11 -20.11 -19.79
CA VAL A 853 53.17 -19.76 -18.35
C VAL A 853 54.56 -19.23 -17.96
N SER A 854 55.61 -19.62 -18.67
CA SER A 854 56.99 -19.20 -18.37
C SER A 854 57.34 -17.79 -18.85
N ASN A 855 56.62 -17.24 -19.85
CA ASN A 855 56.93 -15.91 -20.41
C ASN A 855 56.24 -14.76 -19.65
N ILE A 856 55.21 -15.04 -18.84
CA ILE A 856 54.47 -13.99 -18.10
C ILE A 856 55.29 -13.48 -16.91
N ILE A 857 56.11 -14.35 -16.30
CA ILE A 857 56.90 -13.99 -15.11
C ILE A 857 58.11 -13.12 -15.50
N GLU A 858 58.72 -13.33 -16.66
CA GLU A 858 59.83 -12.49 -17.14
C GLU A 858 59.35 -11.11 -17.62
N GLU A 859 58.14 -11.00 -18.17
CA GLU A 859 57.60 -9.72 -18.67
C GLU A 859 57.17 -8.75 -17.55
N ILE A 860 56.79 -9.29 -16.37
CA ILE A 860 56.43 -8.50 -15.18
C ILE A 860 57.66 -7.89 -14.49
N VAL A 861 58.84 -8.50 -14.64
CA VAL A 861 60.08 -8.01 -14.00
C VAL A 861 60.69 -6.82 -14.78
N ASP A 862 60.40 -6.71 -16.07
CA ASP A 862 61.04 -5.73 -16.98
C ASP A 862 60.15 -4.53 -17.41
N THR A 863 58.89 -4.42 -16.94
CA THR A 863 57.97 -3.35 -17.37
C THR A 863 57.69 -2.26 -16.33
N ASN A 864 57.77 -1.00 -16.77
CA ASN A 864 57.49 0.21 -15.98
C ASN A 864 55.97 0.37 -15.74
N ASP A 865 55.54 0.73 -14.52
CA ASP A 865 54.14 0.75 -14.05
C ASP A 865 53.14 1.48 -14.98
N ALA A 866 53.60 2.49 -15.72
CA ALA A 866 52.78 3.23 -16.67
C ALA A 866 52.31 2.39 -17.88
N ASN A 867 53.11 1.41 -18.32
CA ASN A 867 52.73 0.50 -19.42
C ASN A 867 51.79 -0.61 -18.94
N LEU A 868 51.88 -1.02 -17.68
CA LEU A 868 50.93 -1.94 -17.04
C LEU A 868 49.53 -1.32 -16.94
N LEU A 869 49.43 -0.06 -16.53
CA LEU A 869 48.15 0.67 -16.49
C LEU A 869 47.56 0.89 -17.88
N ALA A 870 48.38 1.24 -18.88
CA ALA A 870 47.93 1.37 -20.26
C ALA A 870 47.43 0.02 -20.83
N THR A 871 48.08 -1.09 -20.47
CA THR A 871 47.68 -2.44 -20.90
C THR A 871 46.42 -2.92 -20.18
N ILE A 872 46.26 -2.61 -18.89
CA ILE A 872 45.02 -2.88 -18.12
C ILE A 872 43.85 -2.06 -18.69
N TYR A 873 44.06 -0.80 -19.04
CA TYR A 873 43.03 0.06 -19.63
C TYR A 873 42.66 -0.37 -21.07
N LYS A 874 43.64 -0.85 -21.85
CA LYS A 874 43.40 -1.45 -23.18
C LYS A 874 42.70 -2.80 -23.06
N ASN A 875 43.03 -3.59 -22.05
CA ASN A 875 42.39 -4.87 -21.76
C ASN A 875 40.97 -4.67 -21.22
N SER A 876 40.66 -3.63 -20.45
CA SER A 876 39.28 -3.34 -20.04
C SER A 876 38.41 -2.90 -21.23
N MET A 877 38.95 -2.10 -22.15
CA MET A 877 38.25 -1.71 -23.40
C MET A 877 38.09 -2.89 -24.39
N ASN A 878 39.05 -3.83 -24.41
CA ASN A 878 38.94 -5.05 -25.18
C ASN A 878 38.04 -6.10 -24.52
N MET A 879 37.96 -6.15 -23.18
CA MET A 879 37.06 -7.01 -22.41
C MET A 879 35.60 -6.69 -22.72
N ASP A 880 35.20 -5.42 -22.82
CA ASP A 880 33.83 -5.07 -23.24
C ASP A 880 33.52 -5.59 -24.66
N THR A 881 34.52 -5.60 -25.55
CA THR A 881 34.36 -6.10 -26.94
C THR A 881 34.41 -7.63 -27.03
N GLU A 882 35.15 -8.29 -26.14
CA GLU A 882 35.22 -9.75 -26.05
C GLU A 882 34.01 -10.33 -25.29
N MET A 883 33.53 -9.68 -24.23
CA MET A 883 32.29 -10.02 -23.52
C MET A 883 31.08 -9.93 -24.44
N VAL A 884 30.94 -8.85 -25.22
CA VAL A 884 29.85 -8.74 -26.22
C VAL A 884 29.92 -9.86 -27.28
N LYS A 885 31.14 -10.27 -27.68
CA LYS A 885 31.32 -11.39 -28.63
C LYS A 885 31.03 -12.75 -28.01
N GLU A 886 31.31 -12.93 -26.71
CA GLU A 886 30.99 -14.15 -25.96
C GLU A 886 29.49 -14.26 -25.68
N GLU A 887 28.85 -13.17 -25.26
CA GLU A 887 27.39 -13.06 -25.09
C GLU A 887 26.67 -13.33 -26.41
N GLU A 888 27.07 -12.68 -27.52
CA GLU A 888 26.50 -12.98 -28.85
C GLU A 888 26.66 -14.45 -29.26
N LYS A 889 27.75 -15.10 -28.85
CA LYS A 889 28.03 -16.51 -29.17
C LYS A 889 27.17 -17.43 -28.31
N GLU A 890 26.90 -17.07 -27.06
CA GLU A 890 26.01 -17.76 -26.14
C GLU A 890 24.55 -17.63 -26.56
N GLU A 891 24.10 -16.42 -26.92
CA GLU A 891 22.77 -16.18 -27.49
C GLU A 891 22.51 -17.04 -28.74
N LYS A 892 23.48 -17.08 -29.67
CA LYS A 892 23.38 -17.89 -30.89
C LYS A 892 23.32 -19.40 -30.57
N LYS A 893 23.96 -19.87 -29.50
CA LYS A 893 23.85 -21.28 -29.06
C LYS A 893 22.47 -21.55 -28.47
N THR A 894 21.99 -20.68 -27.60
CA THR A 894 20.67 -20.81 -26.94
C THR A 894 19.55 -20.79 -27.97
N LEU A 895 19.58 -19.88 -28.95
CA LEU A 895 18.63 -19.84 -30.06
C LEU A 895 18.64 -21.13 -30.91
N ARG A 896 19.82 -21.70 -31.18
CA ARG A 896 19.93 -22.99 -31.89
C ARG A 896 19.33 -24.13 -31.08
N TYR A 897 19.58 -24.15 -29.77
CA TYR A 897 18.98 -25.14 -28.88
C TYR A 897 17.45 -25.04 -28.91
N ILE A 898 16.91 -23.83 -28.73
CA ILE A 898 15.46 -23.55 -28.75
C ILE A 898 14.81 -24.09 -30.03
N SER A 899 15.40 -23.85 -31.20
CA SER A 899 14.87 -24.34 -32.48
C SER A 899 15.07 -25.84 -32.72
N SER A 900 15.90 -26.51 -31.93
CA SER A 900 16.18 -27.95 -32.04
C SER A 900 15.27 -28.84 -31.17
N VAL A 901 14.57 -28.26 -30.19
CA VAL A 901 13.71 -29.01 -29.25
C VAL A 901 12.54 -29.65 -29.99
N THR A 902 12.47 -30.99 -29.97
CA THR A 902 11.35 -31.74 -30.53
C THR A 902 10.26 -32.00 -29.48
N ARG A 903 9.08 -32.44 -29.94
CA ARG A 903 8.01 -32.92 -29.05
C ARG A 903 8.51 -34.01 -28.10
N GLN A 904 9.33 -34.95 -28.58
CA GLN A 904 9.83 -36.05 -27.75
C GLN A 904 10.77 -35.54 -26.65
N ASP A 905 11.66 -34.60 -26.98
CA ASP A 905 12.57 -33.98 -26.01
C ASP A 905 11.79 -33.24 -24.92
N PHE A 906 10.74 -32.51 -25.32
CA PHE A 906 9.86 -31.79 -24.39
C PHE A 906 9.08 -32.74 -23.47
N LEU A 907 8.41 -33.76 -24.04
CA LEU A 907 7.66 -34.73 -23.24
C LEU A 907 8.57 -35.48 -22.26
N HIS A 908 9.76 -35.88 -22.70
CA HIS A 908 10.76 -36.49 -21.84
C HIS A 908 11.18 -35.56 -20.69
N ALA A 909 11.42 -34.28 -20.98
CA ALA A 909 11.79 -33.30 -19.96
C ALA A 909 10.67 -33.08 -18.92
N ILE A 910 9.41 -32.89 -19.32
CA ILE A 910 8.33 -32.54 -18.39
C ILE A 910 7.81 -33.72 -17.56
N PHE A 911 7.89 -34.95 -18.09
CA PHE A 911 7.41 -36.14 -17.38
C PHE A 911 8.46 -36.74 -16.45
N ASN A 912 9.75 -36.60 -16.78
CA ASN A 912 10.84 -37.08 -15.93
C ASN A 912 11.31 -36.06 -14.89
N TRP A 913 10.91 -34.80 -15.03
CA TRP A 913 11.25 -33.73 -14.08
C TRP A 913 10.05 -33.39 -13.18
N ASP A 914 10.28 -33.46 -11.87
CA ASP A 914 9.35 -32.92 -10.87
C ASP A 914 9.53 -31.40 -10.77
N ILE A 915 8.77 -30.68 -11.60
CA ILE A 915 8.80 -29.22 -11.68
C ILE A 915 8.30 -28.59 -10.37
N ASP A 916 7.30 -29.19 -9.73
CA ASP A 916 6.73 -28.66 -8.49
C ASP A 916 7.74 -28.77 -7.35
N ALA A 917 8.42 -29.91 -7.23
CA ALA A 917 9.51 -30.07 -6.26
C ALA A 917 10.70 -29.13 -6.55
N TYR A 918 11.03 -28.90 -7.83
CA TYR A 918 12.09 -27.96 -8.21
C TYR A 918 11.76 -26.50 -7.83
N ILE A 919 10.53 -26.05 -8.10
CA ILE A 919 10.07 -24.71 -7.71
C ILE A 919 9.99 -24.58 -6.18
N GLU A 920 9.50 -25.61 -5.49
CA GLU A 920 9.45 -25.62 -4.02
C GLU A 920 10.86 -25.59 -3.43
N GLU A 921 11.80 -26.34 -3.98
CA GLU A 921 13.19 -26.34 -3.55
C GLU A 921 13.86 -24.98 -3.78
N LYS A 922 13.66 -24.34 -4.94
CA LYS A 922 14.21 -23.01 -5.23
C LYS A 922 13.57 -21.93 -4.36
N ASN A 923 12.26 -22.00 -4.11
CA ASN A 923 11.55 -21.12 -3.17
C ASN A 923 12.03 -21.33 -1.72
N ARG A 924 12.21 -22.59 -1.32
CA ARG A 924 12.78 -22.95 -0.01
C ARG A 924 14.21 -22.45 0.10
N TRP A 925 15.02 -22.60 -0.94
CA TRP A 925 16.39 -22.09 -0.96
C TRP A 925 16.40 -20.56 -0.79
N LEU A 926 15.58 -19.83 -1.54
CA LEU A 926 15.44 -18.37 -1.39
C LEU A 926 14.97 -17.95 0.01
N LYS A 927 14.07 -18.72 0.64
CA LYS A 927 13.58 -18.45 2.00
C LYS A 927 14.52 -18.89 3.11
N THR A 928 15.35 -19.90 2.87
CA THR A 928 16.21 -20.52 3.89
C THR A 928 17.62 -19.95 3.87
N TYR A 929 18.12 -19.55 2.70
CA TYR A 929 19.49 -19.06 2.54
C TYR A 929 19.66 -17.65 3.10
N THR A 930 18.66 -16.78 2.97
CA THR A 930 18.73 -15.37 3.43
C THR A 930 18.19 -15.13 4.84
N SER A 931 17.44 -16.07 5.45
CA SER A 931 16.81 -15.82 6.77
C SER A 931 16.62 -17.07 7.65
N SER A 932 17.42 -18.14 7.48
CA SER A 932 17.31 -19.28 8.39
C SER A 932 18.05 -19.04 9.71
N PHE A 933 17.52 -19.63 10.79
CA PHE A 933 18.13 -19.61 12.12
C PHE A 933 19.58 -20.14 12.11
N GLU A 934 19.87 -21.17 11.31
CA GLU A 934 21.22 -21.72 11.15
C GLU A 934 22.16 -20.71 10.46
N SER A 935 21.71 -20.07 9.37
CA SER A 935 22.49 -19.05 8.65
C SER A 935 22.85 -17.87 9.56
N ILE A 936 21.90 -17.37 10.35
CA ILE A 936 22.14 -16.27 11.29
C ILE A 936 23.19 -16.63 12.34
N LEU A 937 23.15 -17.86 12.87
CA LEU A 937 24.14 -18.31 13.85
C LEU A 937 25.53 -18.44 13.22
N ASP A 938 25.62 -19.03 12.02
CA ASP A 938 26.86 -19.17 11.28
C ASP A 938 27.44 -17.80 10.87
N ASP A 939 26.60 -16.84 10.49
CA ASP A 939 26.98 -15.46 10.19
C ASP A 939 27.60 -14.78 11.41
N ILE A 940 26.97 -14.87 12.59
CA ILE A 940 27.51 -14.28 13.83
C ILE A 940 28.88 -14.87 14.18
N LEU A 941 29.03 -16.20 14.05
CA LEU A 941 30.32 -16.88 14.31
C LEU A 941 31.39 -16.51 13.29
N THR A 942 31.01 -16.41 12.01
CA THR A 942 31.92 -16.09 10.91
C THR A 942 32.42 -14.65 11.00
N MET A 943 31.51 -13.71 11.27
CA MET A 943 31.85 -12.30 11.49
C MET A 943 32.79 -12.11 12.68
N TYR A 944 32.56 -12.83 13.79
CA TYR A 944 33.48 -12.80 14.93
C TYR A 944 34.88 -13.36 14.57
N LYS A 945 34.96 -14.45 13.81
CA LYS A 945 36.23 -15.06 13.39
C LYS A 945 37.04 -14.19 12.42
N GLN A 946 36.37 -13.37 11.61
CA GLN A 946 37.00 -12.56 10.56
C GLN A 946 37.53 -11.19 11.06
N ASN A 947 37.15 -10.72 12.26
CA ASN A 947 37.59 -9.43 12.83
C ASN A 947 37.37 -8.20 11.92
N ASP A 948 36.52 -8.30 10.89
CA ASP A 948 36.47 -7.33 9.78
C ASP A 948 35.17 -6.49 9.73
N VAL A 949 35.33 -5.30 9.16
CA VAL A 949 34.50 -4.08 9.26
C VAL A 949 33.65 -3.85 7.99
N ASN A 950 33.68 -4.72 6.99
CA ASN A 950 32.94 -4.51 5.74
C ASN A 950 31.67 -5.34 5.63
N SER A 951 30.57 -4.61 5.88
CA SER A 951 29.17 -4.88 5.65
C SER A 951 28.84 -5.59 4.33
N MET A 952 28.23 -6.76 4.41
CA MET A 952 27.17 -7.10 3.46
C MET A 952 25.87 -6.45 3.95
N ASP A 953 25.63 -5.22 3.52
CA ASP A 953 24.30 -4.58 3.53
C ASP A 953 23.46 -5.16 2.37
N CYS A 954 23.26 -6.47 2.38
CA CYS A 954 22.35 -7.16 1.47
C CYS A 954 21.48 -8.13 2.26
N TYR A 955 20.68 -7.58 3.18
CA TYR A 955 19.46 -8.21 3.69
C TYR A 955 18.25 -7.61 2.99
#